data_AF-A0A3B9XXA2-F1
#
_entry.id   AF-A0A3B9XXA2-F1
#
_cell.length_a   1.000
_cell.length_b   1.000
_cell.length_c   1.000
_cell.angle_alpha   90.00
_cell.angle_beta   90.00
_cell.angle_gamma   90.00
#
_symmetry.space_group_name_H-M   'P 1'
#
loop_
_entity.id
_entity.type
_entity.pdbx_description
1 polymer ?
#
loop_
_entity_poly.entity_id
_entity_poly.type
_entity_poly.pdbx_seq_one_letter_code
_entity_poly.pdbx_strand_id
1 'polypeptide(L)'
;MKRDVNKAVMNKVLTLCFLSLGAGVPLQWANADGLATDYDSLPPLLTSSINTSQPKVLLMLDTSGSMRWNIAGTGYNQNYALSRSVIARQAIAELMDAYDDNVDMGLMTFQPDPSNEYFRDGTSPTQYWESSNIAVPNTNSRQLQIDRGYLHVPIGNVDSSSTDTGVVARIAKLAEKLSLNEVRQDAPDSGYYDLFKYDDDDYDASSDYTNGRIIDTGGTPLAGIFQSALNYYNGTMVSGTYDPSISATDLQWPQTASQCTNENFAILITDGLPSVSLESDRVQGGGYNYNWCTNTANRNNTCTDAVVADLTQEVREKAQALQDAGVITYVIGFGAGSGATSYLTQIALGGGGADTAFVANDLSTLTSELNTIFTDIINKSASGTGAAVVANRGNGLSADFQALYTPSRTYLGDTVNWVGTLHGFFIDENRKLREDTNQDGLLGDYVTDRIIEFEYNANDKVTYVNRMISTVATKDATSADDIVIDTGSTEISAIEDIKSIWNARDTLAALTNVTTQREYSATADGSATGGRRVYTSVDGSTLQDFVAVDVSTYTNNLATELSLLTEVDVDESDVADALTALDDQITTYLSNLAAITSAIQAALDKLAEQYPDLTADLDAGTVTAATAQADKDDRATELTSAISDRDSAQKDFENAEAAQLTAQTEYNTAQTTLNEETQDVLDANQDVADKQSVFDQAEDDLTAANQAVEDLQTPWSDALADKDAADAAVITATEERDIAQGELDTAQDELDAAQKAFDTVIDSGMPPTSQVYQDAEAARDAAELERDTKQGVLNTKQGTLDSAITTQTTETNEFNTINGQLQTAESNQSTAQTAYNTADGNLTAAINNQSTQVSEQTAAQTEFNAKQTALNNANTAVTDAQSALSTAESAVTDAQNAYDAAEIASEVANAYEWINNIEDFVADYTELLSGEESDDLNSIEGMGVTERSDLLSAILSFEDGAPREAVPSVDNADLDATLADLLEALNTSYTNNGPDTVYDDDATLNSLYEYAYDYSSKQLALESSSANLAQTTADINEVNYIEFMDDNIAGQTGDPDLTLSERNNIINWIRGQEIAGLRNRTIDYNQDGTQEVW
;
A
#
# COMPACT_ATOMS: atom_id res chain seq x y z
N MET A 1 53.05 30.16 29.16
CA MET A 1 53.36 31.59 28.88
C MET A 1 53.87 31.71 27.43
N LYS A 2 53.39 32.66 26.62
CA LYS A 2 53.49 32.61 25.14
C LYS A 2 54.90 32.52 24.54
N ARG A 3 55.14 31.53 23.64
CA ARG A 3 55.80 31.77 22.32
C ARG A 3 55.74 30.61 21.28
N ASP A 4 54.79 30.71 20.36
CA ASP A 4 54.92 30.58 18.89
C ASP A 4 56.08 29.78 18.22
N VAL A 5 55.67 28.75 17.43
CA VAL A 5 55.89 28.61 15.96
C VAL A 5 57.00 27.68 15.35
N ASN A 6 56.50 26.66 14.61
CA ASN A 6 57.01 25.95 13.40
C ASN A 6 58.24 24.99 13.39
N LYS A 7 57.93 23.72 13.03
CA LYS A 7 58.51 22.86 11.96
C LYS A 7 59.99 22.38 12.01
N ALA A 8 60.15 21.12 12.46
CA ALA A 8 60.55 19.92 11.70
C ALA A 8 61.80 19.89 10.77
N VAL A 9 62.51 18.73 10.74
CA VAL A 9 62.77 17.85 9.56
C VAL A 9 63.96 16.87 9.76
N MET A 10 63.80 15.61 9.31
CA MET A 10 64.82 14.54 9.10
C MET A 10 65.47 13.89 10.35
N ASN A 11 65.63 12.56 10.39
CA ASN A 11 66.41 11.79 9.41
C ASN A 11 65.86 10.37 9.10
N LYS A 12 66.31 9.74 7.99
CA LYS A 12 65.82 8.42 7.51
C LYS A 12 66.89 7.65 6.70
N VAL A 13 66.79 6.31 6.67
CA VAL A 13 67.42 5.33 5.72
C VAL A 13 68.92 5.00 5.88
N LEU A 14 69.25 3.75 6.22
CA LEU A 14 69.91 2.73 5.34
C LEU A 14 70.22 1.43 6.12
N THR A 15 70.10 0.15 5.68
CA THR A 15 69.37 -0.59 4.62
C THR A 15 70.25 -1.59 3.82
N LEU A 16 69.90 -2.89 3.91
CA LEU A 16 69.99 -4.00 2.90
C LEU A 16 71.14 -5.06 2.84
N CYS A 17 70.72 -6.21 2.28
CA CYS A 17 71.44 -7.36 1.66
C CYS A 17 71.85 -8.55 2.56
N PHE A 18 71.68 -9.83 2.17
CA PHE A 18 71.52 -10.44 0.82
C PHE A 18 70.74 -11.80 0.81
N LEU A 19 70.07 -12.12 -0.32
CA LEU A 19 69.78 -13.48 -0.92
C LEU A 19 68.91 -14.50 -0.11
N SER A 20 68.12 -15.42 -0.71
CA SER A 20 67.77 -15.70 -2.13
C SER A 20 66.52 -16.59 -2.31
N LEU A 21 65.67 -16.25 -3.31
CA LEU A 21 64.87 -17.11 -4.23
C LEU A 21 64.29 -18.48 -3.78
N GLY A 22 62.95 -18.60 -3.89
CA GLY A 22 62.22 -19.87 -4.02
C GLY A 22 60.71 -19.65 -4.22
N ALA A 23 60.17 -19.86 -5.42
CA ALA A 23 58.78 -19.51 -5.76
C ALA A 23 57.80 -20.70 -5.68
N GLY A 24 56.55 -20.44 -5.26
CA GLY A 24 55.52 -21.46 -5.07
C GLY A 24 54.11 -20.91 -4.81
N VAL A 25 53.56 -20.20 -5.80
CA VAL A 25 52.13 -19.81 -6.03
C VAL A 25 51.15 -19.85 -4.84
N PRO A 26 50.68 -18.68 -4.35
CA PRO A 26 49.42 -18.56 -3.63
C PRO A 26 48.25 -18.15 -4.55
N LEU A 27 47.06 -18.54 -4.12
CA LEU A 27 45.75 -18.19 -4.66
C LEU A 27 45.58 -16.67 -4.88
N GLN A 28 45.05 -16.26 -6.03
CA GLN A 28 44.43 -14.94 -6.15
C GLN A 28 43.07 -14.98 -5.45
N TRP A 29 42.92 -14.22 -4.37
CA TRP A 29 41.62 -13.75 -3.91
C TRP A 29 41.33 -12.47 -4.70
N ALA A 30 40.12 -12.37 -5.27
CA ALA A 30 39.70 -11.19 -6.02
C ALA A 30 39.25 -10.10 -5.05
N ASN A 31 40.22 -9.36 -4.51
CA ASN A 31 39.94 -8.06 -3.89
C ASN A 31 39.53 -7.08 -5.01
N ALA A 32 38.58 -6.19 -4.74
CA ALA A 32 38.25 -5.10 -5.66
C ALA A 32 39.51 -4.25 -5.92
N ASP A 33 39.78 -3.94 -7.19
CA ASP A 33 41.06 -3.40 -7.63
C ASP A 33 41.14 -1.87 -7.67
N GLY A 34 40.04 -1.18 -7.33
CA GLY A 34 40.01 0.27 -7.09
C GLY A 34 40.42 1.11 -8.31
N LEU A 35 40.17 0.60 -9.51
CA LEU A 35 40.62 1.21 -10.75
C LEU A 35 39.92 2.55 -11.03
N ALA A 36 40.65 3.49 -11.64
CA ALA A 36 40.16 4.79 -12.08
C ALA A 36 39.34 4.70 -13.40
N THR A 37 38.45 3.72 -13.49
CA THR A 37 37.87 3.22 -14.76
C THR A 37 36.47 3.74 -15.09
N ASP A 38 35.92 4.62 -14.27
CA ASP A 38 34.56 5.15 -14.42
C ASP A 38 34.56 6.68 -14.70
N TYR A 39 35.74 7.30 -14.78
CA TYR A 39 35.92 8.75 -14.93
C TYR A 39 37.07 9.16 -15.87
N ASP A 40 37.39 8.37 -16.90
CA ASP A 40 38.15 8.89 -18.06
C ASP A 40 37.17 9.37 -19.14
N SER A 41 37.46 10.51 -19.76
CA SER A 41 36.54 11.18 -20.70
C SER A 41 37.27 11.69 -21.93
N LEU A 42 36.65 11.52 -23.09
CA LEU A 42 37.18 12.08 -24.34
C LEU A 42 37.22 13.63 -24.22
N PRO A 43 38.35 14.28 -24.53
CA PRO A 43 38.44 15.74 -24.56
C PRO A 43 37.34 16.33 -25.47
N PRO A 44 36.70 17.47 -25.09
CA PRO A 44 35.41 17.89 -25.63
C PRO A 44 35.48 18.54 -27.03
N LEU A 45 35.95 17.79 -28.02
CA LEU A 45 35.94 18.10 -29.44
C LEU A 45 35.48 16.83 -30.17
N LEU A 46 34.24 16.86 -30.68
CA LEU A 46 33.41 15.69 -31.02
C LEU A 46 32.89 14.99 -29.74
N THR A 47 31.59 14.72 -29.54
CA THR A 47 30.45 14.64 -30.47
C THR A 47 29.30 15.61 -30.09
N SER A 48 28.19 15.61 -30.85
CA SER A 48 27.03 16.49 -30.61
C SER A 48 25.70 15.83 -30.96
N SER A 49 25.47 14.61 -30.45
CA SER A 49 24.21 13.88 -30.56
C SER A 49 23.45 13.96 -29.24
N ILE A 50 22.42 14.81 -29.18
CA ILE A 50 21.37 14.71 -28.15
C ILE A 50 20.71 13.35 -28.32
N ASN A 51 20.59 12.57 -27.25
CA ASN A 51 19.91 11.29 -27.30
C ASN A 51 18.40 11.52 -27.42
N THR A 52 17.73 10.87 -28.37
CA THR A 52 16.32 11.13 -28.71
C THR A 52 15.40 9.95 -28.38
N SER A 53 15.78 9.16 -27.39
CA SER A 53 15.06 7.96 -26.94
C SER A 53 14.60 8.14 -25.50
N GLN A 54 13.28 8.07 -25.28
CA GLN A 54 12.69 7.93 -23.94
C GLN A 54 13.25 6.66 -23.25
N PRO A 55 13.62 6.67 -21.95
CA PRO A 55 14.01 5.48 -21.19
C PRO A 55 13.01 4.33 -21.29
N LYS A 56 13.50 3.08 -21.22
CA LYS A 56 12.70 1.85 -21.39
C LYS A 56 12.50 1.15 -20.05
N VAL A 57 11.29 1.24 -19.48
CA VAL A 57 11.02 0.79 -18.11
C VAL A 57 10.08 -0.43 -18.07
N LEU A 58 10.52 -1.52 -17.44
CA LEU A 58 9.67 -2.67 -17.12
C LEU A 58 9.19 -2.63 -15.67
N LEU A 59 7.88 -2.51 -15.46
CA LEU A 59 7.25 -2.70 -14.16
C LEU A 59 7.05 -4.20 -13.91
N MET A 60 7.62 -4.68 -12.80
CA MET A 60 7.53 -6.06 -12.32
C MET A 60 6.72 -6.03 -11.01
N LEU A 61 5.43 -6.38 -11.10
CA LEU A 61 4.48 -6.30 -9.99
C LEU A 61 4.26 -7.66 -9.33
N ASP A 62 4.45 -7.71 -8.02
CA ASP A 62 4.07 -8.84 -7.19
C ASP A 62 2.55 -9.07 -7.21
N THR A 63 2.17 -10.31 -7.48
CA THR A 63 0.78 -10.79 -7.47
C THR A 63 0.71 -12.12 -6.72
N SER A 64 1.48 -12.25 -5.64
CA SER A 64 1.43 -13.40 -4.73
C SER A 64 0.23 -13.33 -3.78
N GLY A 65 -0.02 -14.40 -3.01
CA GLY A 65 -1.18 -14.49 -2.12
C GLY A 65 -1.22 -13.47 -0.96
N SER A 66 -0.09 -12.82 -0.64
CA SER A 66 0.02 -11.78 0.39
C SER A 66 -0.49 -10.42 -0.08
N MET A 67 -0.44 -10.13 -1.38
CA MET A 67 -0.92 -8.86 -1.96
C MET A 67 -2.44 -8.63 -1.82
N ARG A 68 -3.21 -9.67 -1.48
CA ARG A 68 -4.67 -9.60 -1.20
C ARG A 68 -5.06 -8.92 0.12
N TRP A 69 -4.12 -8.80 1.05
CA TRP A 69 -4.35 -8.25 2.39
C TRP A 69 -4.07 -6.74 2.39
N ASN A 70 -4.61 -6.00 3.37
CA ASN A 70 -4.06 -4.67 3.67
C ASN A 70 -2.71 -4.79 4.38
N ILE A 71 -2.05 -3.65 4.58
CA ILE A 71 -0.68 -3.59 5.11
C ILE A 71 -0.62 -3.95 6.61
N ALA A 72 -1.73 -3.75 7.34
CA ALA A 72 -1.93 -4.22 8.72
C ALA A 72 -2.38 -5.70 8.83
N GLY A 73 -2.50 -6.44 7.72
CA GLY A 73 -2.95 -7.83 7.72
C GLY A 73 -4.46 -8.03 7.96
N THR A 74 -5.27 -6.98 7.85
CA THR A 74 -6.73 -7.01 8.05
C THR A 74 -7.49 -6.79 6.74
N GLY A 75 -8.62 -7.49 6.57
CA GLY A 75 -9.33 -7.55 5.28
C GLY A 75 -8.61 -8.41 4.23
N TYR A 76 -9.38 -9.12 3.41
CA TYR A 76 -8.86 -10.14 2.49
C TYR A 76 -9.69 -10.17 1.20
N ASN A 77 -9.27 -9.39 0.21
CA ASN A 77 -9.84 -9.43 -1.15
C ASN A 77 -8.87 -8.73 -2.12
N GLN A 78 -8.62 -9.36 -3.27
CA GLN A 78 -7.87 -8.77 -4.40
C GLN A 78 -8.47 -7.45 -4.92
N ASN A 79 -9.73 -7.13 -4.57
CA ASN A 79 -10.41 -5.87 -4.90
C ASN A 79 -10.81 -5.02 -3.65
N TYR A 80 -10.32 -5.34 -2.45
CA TYR A 80 -10.53 -4.50 -1.26
C TYR A 80 -9.80 -3.15 -1.40
N ALA A 81 -10.46 -2.04 -1.07
CA ALA A 81 -9.94 -0.69 -1.30
C ALA A 81 -8.56 -0.40 -0.68
N LEU A 82 -8.20 -1.12 0.39
CA LEU A 82 -6.94 -0.98 1.14
C LEU A 82 -5.98 -2.16 0.94
N SER A 83 -6.25 -3.12 0.04
CA SER A 83 -5.30 -4.22 -0.21
C SER A 83 -4.05 -3.75 -0.94
N ARG A 84 -2.91 -4.39 -0.68
CA ARG A 84 -1.63 -4.03 -1.30
C ARG A 84 -1.71 -4.07 -2.83
N SER A 85 -2.36 -5.07 -3.40
CA SER A 85 -2.59 -5.17 -4.85
C SER A 85 -3.36 -3.96 -5.40
N VAL A 86 -4.40 -3.51 -4.70
CA VAL A 86 -5.22 -2.35 -5.13
C VAL A 86 -4.46 -1.03 -4.99
N ILE A 87 -3.65 -0.86 -3.95
CA ILE A 87 -2.80 0.32 -3.75
C ILE A 87 -1.67 0.37 -4.79
N ALA A 88 -0.97 -0.75 -5.02
CA ALA A 88 0.12 -0.82 -6.00
C ALA A 88 -0.35 -0.52 -7.43
N ARG A 89 -1.55 -1.00 -7.80
CA ARG A 89 -2.16 -0.69 -9.10
C ARG A 89 -2.55 0.80 -9.24
N GLN A 90 -2.90 1.47 -8.13
CA GLN A 90 -3.16 2.93 -8.13
C GLN A 90 -1.87 3.75 -8.23
N ALA A 91 -0.83 3.42 -7.47
CA ALA A 91 0.46 4.10 -7.55
C ALA A 91 1.09 3.99 -8.95
N ILE A 92 0.93 2.84 -9.62
CA ILE A 92 1.33 2.67 -11.03
C ILE A 92 0.50 3.56 -11.97
N ALA A 93 -0.79 3.78 -11.72
CA ALA A 93 -1.63 4.65 -12.54
C ALA A 93 -1.25 6.13 -12.37
N GLU A 94 -1.04 6.59 -11.14
CA GLU A 94 -0.56 7.96 -10.87
C GLU A 94 0.83 8.21 -11.47
N LEU A 95 1.69 7.19 -11.46
CA LEU A 95 2.98 7.19 -12.15
C LEU A 95 2.85 7.30 -13.68
N MET A 96 1.87 6.62 -14.31
CA MET A 96 1.63 6.75 -15.75
C MET A 96 1.29 8.21 -16.09
N ASP A 97 0.30 8.79 -15.40
CA ASP A 97 -0.18 10.15 -15.64
C ASP A 97 0.89 11.24 -15.36
N ALA A 98 1.97 10.90 -14.64
CA ALA A 98 3.05 11.82 -14.29
C ALA A 98 4.27 11.80 -15.24
N TYR A 99 4.50 10.71 -15.99
CA TYR A 99 5.70 10.55 -16.84
C TYR A 99 5.40 10.09 -18.29
N ASP A 100 4.14 10.11 -18.72
CA ASP A 100 3.67 9.60 -20.01
C ASP A 100 4.46 10.10 -21.24
N ASP A 101 4.85 11.38 -21.25
CA ASP A 101 5.64 11.99 -22.33
C ASP A 101 7.17 11.78 -22.19
N ASN A 102 7.66 11.19 -21.10
CA ASN A 102 9.09 11.04 -20.80
C ASN A 102 9.64 9.61 -20.95
N VAL A 103 8.83 8.56 -20.80
CA VAL A 103 9.29 7.15 -20.72
C VAL A 103 8.43 6.17 -21.52
N ASP A 104 9.04 5.06 -21.98
CA ASP A 104 8.30 3.89 -22.44
C ASP A 104 8.08 2.94 -21.24
N MET A 105 6.84 2.42 -21.06
CA MET A 105 6.50 1.50 -19.97
C MET A 105 5.98 0.15 -20.48
N GLY A 106 6.20 -0.91 -19.69
CA GLY A 106 5.62 -2.24 -19.85
C GLY A 106 5.32 -2.92 -18.51
N LEU A 107 4.54 -4.00 -18.49
CA LEU A 107 4.02 -4.64 -17.27
C LEU A 107 4.16 -6.18 -17.29
N MET A 108 4.77 -6.72 -16.22
CA MET A 108 4.95 -8.15 -15.95
C MET A 108 4.52 -8.49 -14.50
N THR A 109 3.90 -9.66 -14.29
CA THR A 109 3.33 -10.10 -12.98
C THR A 109 3.67 -11.55 -12.64
N PHE A 110 3.30 -12.04 -11.44
CA PHE A 110 3.43 -13.45 -11.03
C PHE A 110 2.18 -14.26 -11.41
N GLN A 111 1.82 -14.29 -12.69
CA GLN A 111 0.68 -15.07 -13.20
C GLN A 111 1.16 -16.21 -14.11
N PRO A 112 0.52 -17.40 -14.14
CA PRO A 112 0.83 -18.45 -15.10
C PRO A 112 0.00 -18.28 -16.40
N ASP A 113 0.29 -19.11 -17.40
CA ASP A 113 -0.49 -19.21 -18.64
C ASP A 113 -2.01 -19.38 -18.37
N PRO A 114 -2.91 -18.59 -19.00
CA PRO A 114 -4.37 -18.74 -18.90
C PRO A 114 -4.95 -20.11 -19.28
N SER A 115 -4.15 -21.01 -19.85
CA SER A 115 -4.50 -22.41 -20.14
C SER A 115 -4.13 -23.41 -19.02
N ASN A 116 -3.50 -22.96 -17.94
CA ASN A 116 -3.18 -23.80 -16.77
C ASN A 116 -4.39 -24.00 -15.84
N GLU A 117 -4.51 -25.20 -15.29
CA GLU A 117 -5.58 -25.58 -14.36
C GLU A 117 -5.37 -24.94 -12.96
N TYR A 118 -6.02 -23.80 -12.74
CA TYR A 118 -6.42 -23.37 -11.40
C TYR A 118 -7.56 -24.24 -10.86
N PHE A 119 -7.57 -24.46 -9.55
CA PHE A 119 -8.70 -25.07 -8.86
C PHE A 119 -9.23 -24.14 -7.77
N ARG A 120 -10.51 -24.32 -7.46
CA ARG A 120 -11.26 -23.56 -6.46
C ARG A 120 -11.43 -24.48 -5.23
N ASP A 121 -10.71 -24.23 -4.13
CA ASP A 121 -10.73 -25.15 -2.97
C ASP A 121 -11.94 -24.88 -2.05
N GLY A 122 -12.68 -25.93 -1.67
CA GLY A 122 -13.91 -25.84 -0.87
C GLY A 122 -15.22 -25.76 -1.66
N THR A 123 -16.29 -25.25 -1.01
CA THR A 123 -17.68 -25.19 -1.54
C THR A 123 -18.44 -23.96 -0.99
N SER A 124 -17.93 -22.75 -1.19
CA SER A 124 -18.41 -21.50 -0.55
C SER A 124 -18.32 -20.32 -1.53
N PRO A 125 -19.19 -19.30 -1.46
CA PRO A 125 -18.98 -18.06 -2.22
C PRO A 125 -17.59 -17.44 -1.97
N THR A 126 -17.09 -17.58 -0.73
CA THR A 126 -15.84 -17.01 -0.18
C THR A 126 -14.54 -17.64 -0.72
N GLN A 127 -14.59 -18.29 -1.88
CA GLN A 127 -13.49 -19.11 -2.39
C GLN A 127 -12.48 -18.31 -3.22
N TYR A 128 -11.20 -18.48 -2.91
CA TYR A 128 -10.09 -17.95 -3.67
C TYR A 128 -9.50 -18.96 -4.65
N TRP A 129 -8.82 -18.46 -5.67
CA TRP A 129 -8.00 -19.25 -6.58
C TRP A 129 -6.68 -19.64 -5.92
N GLU A 130 -6.35 -20.93 -5.90
CA GLU A 130 -5.04 -21.47 -5.51
C GLU A 130 -4.19 -21.88 -6.72
N SER A 131 -2.89 -21.57 -6.67
CA SER A 131 -1.89 -22.10 -7.60
C SER A 131 -1.80 -23.62 -7.49
N SER A 132 -2.00 -24.35 -8.59
CA SER A 132 -1.97 -25.81 -8.57
C SER A 132 -0.55 -26.39 -8.54
N ASN A 133 -0.46 -27.61 -8.00
CA ASN A 133 0.79 -28.23 -7.54
C ASN A 133 1.11 -29.48 -8.37
N ILE A 134 2.09 -29.42 -9.26
CA ILE A 134 2.48 -30.55 -10.11
C ILE A 134 3.43 -31.48 -9.35
N ALA A 135 3.10 -32.76 -9.28
CA ALA A 135 4.06 -33.81 -8.92
C ALA A 135 4.81 -34.26 -10.17
N VAL A 136 6.13 -34.04 -10.22
CA VAL A 136 6.95 -34.27 -11.42
C VAL A 136 7.11 -35.78 -11.66
N PRO A 137 6.57 -36.35 -12.77
CA PRO A 137 6.44 -37.80 -12.91
C PRO A 137 7.76 -38.58 -12.81
N ASN A 138 7.76 -39.62 -11.97
CA ASN A 138 8.91 -40.51 -11.69
C ASN A 138 10.09 -39.84 -10.94
N THR A 139 9.84 -38.72 -10.25
CA THR A 139 10.82 -38.06 -9.36
C THR A 139 10.23 -37.86 -7.97
N ASN A 140 11.06 -37.38 -7.03
CA ASN A 140 10.60 -36.89 -5.73
C ASN A 140 10.29 -35.38 -5.74
N SER A 141 10.30 -34.70 -6.90
CA SER A 141 10.11 -33.26 -7.02
C SER A 141 8.63 -32.87 -7.11
N ARG A 142 8.27 -31.77 -6.43
CA ARG A 142 6.97 -31.10 -6.44
C ARG A 142 7.18 -29.64 -6.85
N GLN A 143 6.41 -29.17 -7.82
CA GLN A 143 6.56 -27.81 -8.35
C GLN A 143 5.26 -27.01 -8.27
N LEU A 144 5.39 -25.75 -7.87
CA LEU A 144 4.36 -24.72 -8.06
C LEU A 144 4.30 -24.38 -9.56
N GLN A 145 3.11 -24.22 -10.13
CA GLN A 145 2.99 -23.78 -11.53
C GLN A 145 3.40 -22.32 -11.78
N ILE A 146 3.45 -21.50 -10.72
CA ILE A 146 3.82 -20.08 -10.80
C ILE A 146 5.29 -19.94 -10.41
N ASP A 147 6.20 -20.38 -11.28
CA ASP A 147 7.67 -20.30 -11.11
C ASP A 147 8.31 -19.13 -11.86
N ARG A 148 7.52 -18.33 -12.59
CA ARG A 148 7.95 -17.33 -13.59
C ARG A 148 7.07 -16.09 -13.60
N GLY A 149 7.57 -15.04 -14.25
CA GLY A 149 6.81 -13.84 -14.57
C GLY A 149 6.09 -13.95 -15.91
N TYR A 150 4.98 -13.23 -16.06
CA TYR A 150 4.15 -13.20 -17.26
C TYR A 150 3.99 -11.79 -17.81
N LEU A 151 4.42 -11.57 -19.06
CA LEU A 151 4.35 -10.27 -19.72
C LEU A 151 2.92 -9.99 -20.19
N HIS A 152 2.23 -9.04 -19.54
CA HIS A 152 0.90 -8.61 -19.96
C HIS A 152 0.93 -7.51 -21.02
N VAL A 153 1.89 -6.58 -20.90
CA VAL A 153 2.06 -5.46 -21.81
C VAL A 153 3.56 -5.31 -22.07
N PRO A 154 4.02 -5.39 -23.34
CA PRO A 154 5.42 -5.14 -23.67
C PRO A 154 5.77 -3.67 -23.41
N ILE A 155 7.07 -3.36 -23.35
CA ILE A 155 7.53 -1.97 -23.19
C ILE A 155 7.19 -1.16 -24.45
N GLY A 156 6.74 0.08 -24.27
CA GLY A 156 6.60 1.05 -25.34
C GLY A 156 5.95 2.34 -24.84
N ASN A 157 5.88 3.33 -25.73
CA ASN A 157 5.37 4.67 -25.42
C ASN A 157 3.94 4.64 -24.84
N VAL A 158 3.70 5.46 -23.82
CA VAL A 158 2.45 5.56 -23.05
C VAL A 158 1.87 6.99 -22.98
N ASP A 159 2.36 7.91 -23.82
CA ASP A 159 1.91 9.31 -23.96
C ASP A 159 0.37 9.39 -24.11
N SER A 160 -0.31 9.95 -23.10
CA SER A 160 -1.77 10.08 -23.04
C SER A 160 -2.34 11.07 -24.06
N SER A 161 -1.50 11.98 -24.56
CA SER A 161 -1.83 12.91 -25.65
C SER A 161 -1.66 12.31 -27.04
N SER A 162 -1.03 11.13 -27.13
CA SER A 162 -0.74 10.45 -28.39
C SER A 162 -2.00 10.08 -29.17
N THR A 163 -1.92 10.29 -30.48
CA THR A 163 -2.99 9.92 -31.44
C THR A 163 -2.67 8.62 -32.19
N ASP A 164 -1.57 7.95 -31.87
CA ASP A 164 -1.25 6.66 -32.49
C ASP A 164 -2.13 5.55 -31.90
N THR A 165 -2.81 4.82 -32.79
CA THR A 165 -3.75 3.76 -32.38
C THR A 165 -3.09 2.60 -31.64
N GLY A 166 -1.78 2.37 -31.80
CA GLY A 166 -1.02 1.38 -31.04
C GLY A 166 -0.66 1.85 -29.64
N VAL A 167 -0.35 3.15 -29.46
CA VAL A 167 -0.13 3.76 -28.13
C VAL A 167 -1.43 3.80 -27.34
N VAL A 168 -2.51 4.31 -27.94
CA VAL A 168 -3.85 4.34 -27.30
C VAL A 168 -4.32 2.92 -26.92
N ALA A 169 -4.07 1.92 -27.77
CA ALA A 169 -4.37 0.53 -27.44
C ALA A 169 -3.49 -0.04 -26.31
N ARG A 170 -2.21 0.36 -26.21
CA ARG A 170 -1.31 -0.03 -25.12
C ARG A 170 -1.75 0.56 -23.77
N ILE A 171 -2.07 1.85 -23.74
CA ILE A 171 -2.57 2.54 -22.54
C ILE A 171 -3.88 1.88 -22.08
N ALA A 172 -4.83 1.66 -23.00
CA ALA A 172 -6.06 0.95 -22.69
C ALA A 172 -5.82 -0.48 -22.19
N LYS A 173 -4.84 -1.21 -22.74
CA LYS A 173 -4.47 -2.56 -22.30
C LYS A 173 -3.82 -2.58 -20.91
N LEU A 174 -3.02 -1.57 -20.57
CA LEU A 174 -2.39 -1.47 -19.27
C LEU A 174 -3.41 -1.06 -18.20
N ALA A 175 -4.33 -0.13 -18.51
CA ALA A 175 -5.47 0.22 -17.65
C ALA A 175 -6.51 -0.92 -17.47
N GLU A 176 -6.72 -1.76 -18.51
CA GLU A 176 -7.50 -3.01 -18.41
C GLU A 176 -6.84 -3.96 -17.39
N LYS A 177 -5.52 -4.17 -17.51
CA LYS A 177 -4.77 -5.11 -16.66
C LYS A 177 -4.68 -4.66 -15.21
N LEU A 178 -4.53 -3.37 -14.96
CA LEU A 178 -4.55 -2.79 -13.61
C LEU A 178 -5.97 -2.66 -13.02
N SER A 179 -7.03 -3.06 -13.74
CA SER A 179 -8.44 -3.02 -13.30
C SER A 179 -8.93 -1.66 -12.77
N LEU A 180 -8.37 -0.55 -13.27
CA LEU A 180 -8.59 0.81 -12.74
C LEU A 180 -10.04 1.32 -12.84
N ASN A 181 -10.90 0.58 -13.54
CA ASN A 181 -12.30 0.92 -13.79
C ASN A 181 -13.29 0.13 -12.90
N GLU A 182 -12.79 -0.67 -11.94
CA GLU A 182 -13.63 -1.51 -11.07
C GLU A 182 -14.01 -0.83 -9.74
N VAL A 183 -15.11 -1.30 -9.14
CA VAL A 183 -15.70 -0.69 -7.94
C VAL A 183 -14.89 -1.07 -6.69
N ARG A 184 -14.27 -0.06 -6.04
CA ARG A 184 -13.72 -0.20 -4.68
C ARG A 184 -14.82 -0.69 -3.73
N GLN A 185 -14.51 -1.70 -2.91
CA GLN A 185 -15.38 -2.13 -1.82
C GLN A 185 -14.84 -1.66 -0.47
N ASP A 186 -15.74 -1.11 0.35
CA ASP A 186 -15.50 -0.80 1.76
C ASP A 186 -15.46 -2.08 2.61
N ALA A 187 -15.00 -1.97 3.86
CA ALA A 187 -14.94 -3.10 4.79
C ALA A 187 -16.35 -3.48 5.32
N PRO A 188 -16.72 -4.78 5.40
CA PRO A 188 -18.01 -5.20 5.92
C PRO A 188 -18.02 -5.25 7.46
N ASP A 189 -19.04 -4.65 8.08
CA ASP A 189 -19.16 -4.53 9.55
C ASP A 189 -19.22 -5.89 10.27
N SER A 190 -19.77 -6.92 9.61
CA SER A 190 -19.44 -8.31 9.91
C SER A 190 -19.82 -9.25 8.75
N GLY A 191 -19.07 -10.33 8.56
CA GLY A 191 -19.30 -11.31 7.50
C GLY A 191 -18.40 -11.10 6.27
N TYR A 192 -18.54 -11.99 5.29
CA TYR A 192 -17.61 -12.08 4.16
C TYR A 192 -17.94 -11.09 3.04
N TYR A 193 -16.90 -10.62 2.35
CA TYR A 193 -17.02 -9.84 1.12
C TYR A 193 -17.79 -10.62 0.04
N ASP A 194 -18.75 -9.95 -0.61
CA ASP A 194 -19.22 -10.33 -1.95
C ASP A 194 -18.07 -10.10 -2.93
N LEU A 195 -17.46 -11.18 -3.42
CA LEU A 195 -16.30 -11.10 -4.31
C LEU A 195 -16.65 -10.49 -5.68
N PHE A 196 -17.90 -10.61 -6.16
CA PHE A 196 -18.32 -10.13 -7.48
C PHE A 196 -19.81 -9.79 -7.50
N LYS A 197 -20.11 -8.48 -7.51
CA LYS A 197 -21.48 -7.91 -7.45
C LYS A 197 -22.31 -8.07 -8.75
N TYR A 198 -22.26 -9.24 -9.38
CA TYR A 198 -22.94 -9.59 -10.63
C TYR A 198 -23.40 -11.05 -10.64
N ASP A 199 -24.72 -11.25 -10.48
CA ASP A 199 -25.52 -12.49 -10.58
C ASP A 199 -24.98 -13.78 -9.91
N ASP A 200 -25.68 -14.18 -8.84
CA ASP A 200 -25.33 -15.29 -7.93
C ASP A 200 -25.56 -16.71 -8.54
N ASP A 201 -26.08 -16.79 -9.78
CA ASP A 201 -26.66 -18.01 -10.37
C ASP A 201 -25.75 -18.79 -11.36
N ASP A 202 -24.61 -18.25 -11.83
CA ASP A 202 -23.82 -18.83 -12.95
C ASP A 202 -22.36 -19.22 -12.59
N TYR A 203 -22.16 -19.70 -11.36
CA TYR A 203 -20.84 -19.91 -10.72
C TYR A 203 -20.06 -21.19 -11.11
N ASP A 204 -20.31 -21.79 -12.28
CA ASP A 204 -19.73 -23.09 -12.71
C ASP A 204 -19.00 -23.05 -14.08
N ALA A 205 -18.50 -21.87 -14.49
CA ALA A 205 -17.67 -21.71 -15.70
C ALA A 205 -16.50 -20.72 -15.49
N SER A 206 -15.41 -20.92 -16.23
CA SER A 206 -14.11 -20.24 -16.07
C SER A 206 -14.06 -18.79 -16.59
N SER A 207 -15.09 -17.98 -16.32
CA SER A 207 -15.29 -16.66 -16.92
C SER A 207 -14.28 -15.60 -16.45
N ASP A 208 -13.88 -15.59 -15.17
CA ASP A 208 -12.89 -14.62 -14.66
C ASP A 208 -11.53 -14.72 -15.34
N TYR A 209 -11.11 -15.93 -15.70
CA TYR A 209 -9.89 -16.13 -16.49
C TYR A 209 -10.01 -15.58 -17.93
N THR A 210 -11.23 -15.45 -18.45
CA THR A 210 -11.51 -14.76 -19.72
C THR A 210 -11.79 -13.27 -19.57
N ASN A 211 -12.04 -12.78 -18.35
CA ASN A 211 -12.25 -11.35 -18.03
C ASN A 211 -10.92 -10.55 -18.00
N GLY A 212 -9.78 -11.18 -18.22
CA GLY A 212 -8.49 -10.53 -18.51
C GLY A 212 -7.74 -9.93 -17.31
N ARG A 213 -8.29 -10.03 -16.10
CA ARG A 213 -7.80 -9.39 -14.86
C ARG A 213 -6.49 -10.00 -14.34
N ILE A 214 -5.75 -9.21 -13.57
CA ILE A 214 -4.68 -9.71 -12.67
C ILE A 214 -5.34 -10.48 -11.52
N ILE A 215 -4.72 -11.58 -11.08
CA ILE A 215 -5.16 -12.39 -9.94
C ILE A 215 -3.97 -12.58 -8.98
N ASP A 216 -4.07 -11.98 -7.81
CA ASP A 216 -3.12 -12.21 -6.71
C ASP A 216 -3.26 -13.67 -6.23
N THR A 217 -2.22 -14.51 -6.24
CA THR A 217 -2.27 -15.90 -5.77
C THR A 217 -0.88 -16.58 -5.69
N GLY A 218 -0.77 -17.65 -4.91
CA GLY A 218 0.46 -18.44 -4.80
C GLY A 218 1.54 -17.81 -3.92
N GLY A 219 2.80 -18.25 -4.12
CA GLY A 219 3.98 -17.68 -3.47
C GLY A 219 4.62 -16.57 -4.31
N THR A 220 5.86 -16.22 -3.97
CA THR A 220 6.59 -15.03 -4.45
C THR A 220 7.80 -15.46 -5.31
N PRO A 221 7.63 -15.75 -6.63
CA PRO A 221 8.66 -16.23 -7.54
C PRO A 221 9.58 -15.11 -8.08
N LEU A 222 10.29 -14.41 -7.19
CA LEU A 222 11.14 -13.28 -7.60
C LEU A 222 12.22 -13.69 -8.62
N ALA A 223 12.89 -14.82 -8.42
CA ALA A 223 13.89 -15.33 -9.37
C ALA A 223 13.25 -15.64 -10.73
N GLY A 224 11.98 -16.07 -10.70
CA GLY A 224 11.13 -16.30 -11.85
C GLY A 224 10.82 -15.05 -12.67
N ILE A 225 10.48 -13.92 -12.03
CA ILE A 225 10.21 -12.68 -12.77
C ILE A 225 11.49 -12.10 -13.38
N PHE A 226 12.61 -12.05 -12.63
CA PHE A 226 13.91 -11.61 -13.17
C PHE A 226 14.37 -12.46 -14.36
N GLN A 227 14.24 -13.79 -14.28
CA GLN A 227 14.57 -14.67 -15.39
C GLN A 227 13.64 -14.47 -16.61
N SER A 228 12.42 -14.00 -16.39
CA SER A 228 11.44 -13.72 -17.46
C SER A 228 11.67 -12.33 -18.08
N ALA A 229 12.03 -11.33 -17.28
CA ALA A 229 12.53 -10.04 -17.76
C ALA A 229 13.82 -10.20 -18.60
N LEU A 230 14.76 -11.05 -18.16
CA LEU A 230 15.96 -11.37 -18.92
C LEU A 230 15.65 -12.14 -20.22
N ASN A 231 14.66 -13.04 -20.23
CA ASN A 231 14.21 -13.69 -21.46
C ASN A 231 13.55 -12.67 -22.41
N TYR A 232 12.80 -11.71 -21.89
CA TYR A 232 12.21 -10.62 -22.67
C TYR A 232 13.29 -9.70 -23.26
N TYR A 233 14.33 -9.36 -22.50
CA TYR A 233 15.49 -8.61 -22.97
C TYR A 233 16.20 -9.28 -24.16
N ASN A 234 16.43 -10.59 -24.04
CA ASN A 234 17.08 -11.40 -25.07
C ASN A 234 16.16 -11.81 -26.24
N GLY A 235 14.86 -11.51 -26.20
CA GLY A 235 13.89 -11.96 -27.21
C GLY A 235 13.65 -13.48 -27.21
N THR A 236 13.87 -14.15 -26.08
CA THR A 236 13.79 -15.62 -25.90
C THR A 236 12.59 -16.08 -25.08
N MET A 237 11.54 -15.25 -24.99
CA MET A 237 10.28 -15.58 -24.32
C MET A 237 9.63 -16.84 -24.88
N VAL A 238 9.02 -17.64 -24.00
CA VAL A 238 8.37 -18.91 -24.36
C VAL A 238 6.85 -18.80 -24.25
N SER A 239 6.12 -19.60 -25.04
CA SER A 239 4.67 -19.67 -24.95
C SER A 239 4.25 -19.95 -23.51
N GLY A 240 3.34 -19.13 -22.97
CA GLY A 240 2.87 -19.22 -21.59
C GLY A 240 3.59 -18.33 -20.57
N THR A 241 4.59 -17.55 -20.98
CA THR A 241 5.15 -16.44 -20.16
C THR A 241 4.76 -15.05 -20.67
N TYR A 242 3.76 -14.94 -21.56
CA TYR A 242 3.29 -13.68 -22.12
C TYR A 242 1.86 -13.76 -22.66
N ASP A 243 1.15 -12.63 -22.73
CA ASP A 243 -0.20 -12.52 -23.30
C ASP A 243 -0.20 -12.84 -24.82
N PRO A 244 -0.92 -13.88 -25.29
CA PRO A 244 -0.89 -14.31 -26.71
C PRO A 244 -1.35 -13.27 -27.74
N SER A 245 -1.90 -12.13 -27.31
CA SER A 245 -2.20 -10.99 -28.19
C SER A 245 -0.98 -10.12 -28.53
N ILE A 246 0.14 -10.26 -27.80
CA ILE A 246 1.38 -9.52 -28.04
C ILE A 246 1.99 -9.96 -29.38
N SER A 247 2.39 -9.00 -30.22
CA SER A 247 2.95 -9.31 -31.53
C SER A 247 4.36 -9.91 -31.42
N ALA A 248 4.73 -10.76 -32.38
CA ALA A 248 6.06 -11.37 -32.42
C ALA A 248 7.22 -10.36 -32.56
N THR A 249 6.93 -9.11 -32.94
CA THR A 249 7.89 -7.99 -32.96
C THR A 249 8.00 -7.25 -31.62
N ASP A 250 7.00 -7.36 -30.74
CA ASP A 250 6.99 -6.75 -29.41
C ASP A 250 7.43 -7.72 -28.29
N LEU A 251 7.74 -8.98 -28.63
CA LEU A 251 8.25 -10.01 -27.69
C LEU A 251 9.75 -9.91 -27.38
N GLN A 252 10.37 -8.79 -27.76
CA GLN A 252 11.71 -8.40 -27.33
C GLN A 252 11.65 -7.01 -26.68
N TRP A 253 12.42 -6.82 -25.60
CA TRP A 253 12.64 -5.50 -24.99
C TRP A 253 13.18 -4.51 -26.05
N PRO A 254 12.66 -3.29 -26.17
CA PRO A 254 13.10 -2.33 -27.19
C PRO A 254 14.59 -1.98 -27.11
N GLN A 255 15.41 -2.60 -27.98
CA GLN A 255 16.84 -2.32 -28.08
C GLN A 255 17.08 -1.13 -29.02
N THR A 256 17.70 -0.07 -28.52
CA THR A 256 18.16 1.04 -29.37
C THR A 256 19.51 0.70 -29.99
N ALA A 257 19.75 1.12 -31.24
CA ALA A 257 21.06 0.98 -31.91
C ALA A 257 22.07 2.07 -31.46
N SER A 258 21.87 2.58 -30.24
CA SER A 258 22.61 3.65 -29.59
C SER A 258 23.84 3.08 -28.88
N GLN A 259 24.91 3.87 -28.75
CA GLN A 259 26.09 3.50 -27.94
C GLN A 259 26.01 4.07 -26.51
N CYS A 260 24.87 4.65 -26.12
CA CYS A 260 24.60 5.08 -24.75
C CYS A 260 24.08 3.89 -23.94
N THR A 261 24.86 3.42 -22.96
CA THR A 261 24.64 2.15 -22.25
C THR A 261 23.51 2.16 -21.20
N ASN A 262 22.85 3.30 -20.99
CA ASN A 262 22.03 3.58 -19.80
C ASN A 262 20.57 3.90 -20.17
N GLU A 263 19.98 3.17 -21.12
CA GLU A 263 18.61 3.44 -21.64
C GLU A 263 17.53 2.46 -21.10
N ASN A 264 17.90 1.36 -20.45
CA ASN A 264 16.98 0.29 -20.01
C ASN A 264 16.93 0.13 -18.49
N PHE A 265 15.71 0.00 -17.95
CA PHE A 265 15.44 -0.02 -16.52
C PHE A 265 14.33 -1.02 -16.14
N ALA A 266 14.39 -1.58 -14.94
CA ALA A 266 13.33 -2.40 -14.36
C ALA A 266 13.00 -1.94 -12.93
N ILE A 267 11.76 -2.15 -12.50
CA ILE A 267 11.31 -1.80 -11.15
C ILE A 267 10.48 -2.96 -10.60
N LEU A 268 10.96 -3.57 -9.50
CA LEU A 268 10.24 -4.60 -8.76
C LEU A 268 9.45 -3.97 -7.61
N ILE A 269 8.14 -4.24 -7.54
CA ILE A 269 7.27 -3.88 -6.42
C ILE A 269 6.82 -5.19 -5.77
N THR A 270 7.16 -5.43 -4.49
CA THR A 270 6.89 -6.71 -3.82
C THR A 270 6.55 -6.57 -2.33
N ASP A 271 5.61 -7.37 -1.84
CA ASP A 271 5.28 -7.46 -0.40
C ASP A 271 5.86 -8.72 0.27
N GLY A 272 6.16 -9.74 -0.54
CA GLY A 272 6.69 -11.01 -0.08
C GLY A 272 8.22 -11.10 -0.13
N LEU A 273 8.76 -11.91 0.78
CA LEU A 273 10.11 -12.46 0.62
C LEU A 273 10.12 -13.64 -0.35
N PRO A 274 11.27 -13.95 -0.99
CA PRO A 274 11.39 -15.08 -1.91
C PRO A 274 10.88 -16.39 -1.30
N SER A 275 9.85 -16.97 -1.91
CA SER A 275 9.23 -18.22 -1.44
C SER A 275 9.07 -19.27 -2.54
N VAL A 276 9.45 -18.94 -3.78
CA VAL A 276 9.45 -19.85 -4.95
C VAL A 276 10.76 -19.69 -5.75
N SER A 277 11.31 -20.82 -6.17
CA SER A 277 12.55 -21.04 -6.93
C SER A 277 12.26 -21.50 -8.35
N LEU A 278 13.20 -21.29 -9.27
CA LEU A 278 13.21 -21.93 -10.59
C LEU A 278 13.70 -23.39 -10.55
N GLU A 279 14.32 -23.82 -9.45
CA GLU A 279 14.97 -25.14 -9.32
C GLU A 279 14.11 -26.12 -8.51
N SER A 280 13.95 -27.34 -9.03
CA SER A 280 12.97 -28.33 -8.52
C SER A 280 13.28 -28.90 -7.13
N ASP A 281 14.50 -28.65 -6.66
CA ASP A 281 15.18 -29.34 -5.57
C ASP A 281 15.98 -28.40 -4.64
N ARG A 282 15.74 -27.10 -4.80
CA ARG A 282 16.25 -26.02 -3.94
C ARG A 282 15.80 -26.19 -2.49
N VAL A 283 14.51 -26.46 -2.27
CA VAL A 283 13.91 -26.64 -0.93
C VAL A 283 13.67 -28.13 -0.66
N GLN A 284 14.32 -28.70 0.36
CA GLN A 284 14.26 -30.14 0.64
C GLN A 284 13.46 -30.44 1.90
N GLY A 285 12.43 -31.29 1.79
CA GLY A 285 11.48 -31.54 2.87
C GLY A 285 10.94 -32.97 2.92
N GLY A 286 11.24 -33.69 4.00
CA GLY A 286 10.60 -34.98 4.30
C GLY A 286 10.78 -36.07 3.23
N GLY A 287 11.90 -36.03 2.51
CA GLY A 287 12.21 -36.94 1.40
C GLY A 287 11.69 -36.49 0.02
N TYR A 288 11.04 -35.32 -0.06
CA TYR A 288 10.64 -34.67 -1.30
C TYR A 288 11.47 -33.41 -1.56
N ASN A 289 11.59 -33.10 -2.84
CA ASN A 289 12.23 -31.91 -3.37
C ASN A 289 11.12 -30.92 -3.79
N TYR A 290 11.30 -29.63 -3.50
CA TYR A 290 10.34 -28.58 -3.78
C TYR A 290 11.04 -27.39 -4.42
N ASN A 291 10.35 -26.70 -5.32
CA ASN A 291 10.72 -25.35 -5.74
C ASN A 291 10.04 -24.26 -4.89
N TRP A 292 9.41 -24.58 -3.76
CA TRP A 292 8.74 -23.57 -2.92
C TRP A 292 8.84 -23.86 -1.42
N CYS A 293 8.79 -22.82 -0.61
CA CYS A 293 8.65 -22.89 0.84
C CYS A 293 7.31 -22.32 1.32
N THR A 294 6.87 -22.64 2.54
CA THR A 294 5.60 -22.15 3.10
C THR A 294 5.73 -21.75 4.57
N ASN A 295 5.00 -20.72 5.01
CA ASN A 295 5.01 -20.27 6.41
C ASN A 295 4.27 -21.24 7.37
N THR A 296 3.76 -22.37 6.88
CA THR A 296 3.10 -23.39 7.71
C THR A 296 4.13 -24.24 8.45
N ALA A 297 4.42 -23.91 9.72
CA ALA A 297 5.43 -24.59 10.55
C ALA A 297 5.32 -26.13 10.66
N ASN A 298 4.15 -26.71 10.38
CA ASN A 298 3.92 -28.16 10.37
C ASN A 298 4.14 -28.85 8.99
N ARG A 299 4.66 -28.13 7.99
CA ARG A 299 5.06 -28.70 6.68
C ARG A 299 6.54 -29.08 6.71
N ASN A 300 6.97 -29.90 5.76
CA ASN A 300 8.38 -30.29 5.65
C ASN A 300 9.22 -29.28 4.85
N ASN A 301 8.59 -28.36 4.12
CA ASN A 301 9.21 -27.32 3.30
C ASN A 301 8.88 -25.92 3.87
N THR A 302 9.11 -25.73 5.17
CA THR A 302 8.82 -24.45 5.84
C THR A 302 9.79 -23.36 5.36
N CYS A 303 9.31 -22.12 5.16
CA CYS A 303 10.19 -20.97 5.00
C CYS A 303 10.87 -20.67 6.34
N THR A 304 12.13 -21.09 6.48
CA THR A 304 13.02 -20.66 7.56
C THR A 304 14.00 -19.61 7.02
N ASP A 305 14.60 -18.80 7.88
CA ASP A 305 15.52 -17.72 7.47
C ASP A 305 16.65 -18.23 6.57
N ALA A 306 17.18 -19.43 6.82
CA ALA A 306 18.18 -20.08 5.97
C ALA A 306 17.66 -20.47 4.57
N VAL A 307 16.39 -20.84 4.43
CA VAL A 307 15.75 -21.09 3.13
C VAL A 307 15.46 -19.77 2.41
N VAL A 308 14.98 -18.76 3.12
CA VAL A 308 14.72 -17.43 2.54
C VAL A 308 16.03 -16.77 2.10
N ALA A 309 17.14 -16.96 2.82
CA ALA A 309 18.47 -16.49 2.42
C ALA A 309 18.97 -17.20 1.14
N ASP A 310 18.84 -18.52 1.03
CA ASP A 310 19.23 -19.26 -0.18
C ASP A 310 18.41 -18.88 -1.42
N LEU A 311 17.09 -18.68 -1.24
CA LEU A 311 16.22 -18.16 -2.28
C LEU A 311 16.56 -16.70 -2.63
N THR A 312 16.85 -15.85 -1.65
CA THR A 312 17.30 -14.46 -1.88
C THR A 312 18.58 -14.41 -2.71
N GLN A 313 19.52 -15.33 -2.47
CA GLN A 313 20.73 -15.46 -3.29
C GLN A 313 20.41 -15.91 -4.73
N GLU A 314 19.45 -16.81 -4.95
CA GLU A 314 18.96 -17.12 -6.31
C GLU A 314 18.42 -15.87 -7.01
N VAL A 315 17.60 -15.07 -6.31
CA VAL A 315 17.01 -13.84 -6.86
C VAL A 315 18.09 -12.81 -7.18
N ARG A 316 19.06 -12.64 -6.29
CA ARG A 316 20.21 -11.73 -6.49
C ARG A 316 21.03 -12.11 -7.72
N GLU A 317 21.26 -13.41 -7.95
CA GLU A 317 21.94 -13.90 -9.16
C GLU A 317 21.13 -13.63 -10.45
N LYS A 318 19.80 -13.64 -10.39
CA LYS A 318 18.94 -13.28 -11.53
C LYS A 318 18.83 -11.76 -11.75
N ALA A 319 18.88 -10.97 -10.69
CA ALA A 319 19.02 -9.51 -10.78
C ALA A 319 20.36 -9.14 -11.42
N GLN A 320 21.47 -9.73 -10.94
CA GLN A 320 22.81 -9.51 -11.50
C GLN A 320 22.88 -9.87 -12.98
N ALA A 321 22.32 -11.02 -13.38
CA ALA A 321 22.26 -11.42 -14.79
C ALA A 321 21.42 -10.49 -15.68
N LEU A 322 20.54 -9.67 -15.11
CA LEU A 322 19.79 -8.62 -15.80
C LEU A 322 20.55 -7.29 -15.83
N GLN A 323 21.26 -6.93 -14.75
CA GLN A 323 22.19 -5.80 -14.71
C GLN A 323 23.34 -5.98 -15.72
N ASP A 324 23.97 -7.16 -15.74
CA ASP A 324 25.04 -7.56 -16.66
C ASP A 324 24.62 -7.51 -18.13
N ALA A 325 23.31 -7.63 -18.40
CA ALA A 325 22.74 -7.51 -19.74
C ALA A 325 22.56 -6.03 -20.18
N GLY A 326 22.67 -5.07 -19.27
CA GLY A 326 22.48 -3.64 -19.51
C GLY A 326 21.13 -3.08 -19.05
N VAL A 327 20.52 -3.66 -18.01
CA VAL A 327 19.22 -3.22 -17.44
C VAL A 327 19.35 -2.89 -15.95
N ILE A 328 19.27 -1.62 -15.60
CA ILE A 328 19.37 -1.14 -14.21
C ILE A 328 18.06 -1.43 -13.47
N THR A 329 18.10 -2.20 -12.37
CA THR A 329 16.89 -2.59 -11.63
C THR A 329 16.79 -1.95 -10.24
N TYR A 330 15.64 -1.34 -9.95
CA TYR A 330 15.23 -0.83 -8.65
C TYR A 330 14.28 -1.83 -7.96
N VAL A 331 14.25 -1.82 -6.62
CA VAL A 331 13.43 -2.74 -5.81
C VAL A 331 12.71 -1.95 -4.73
N ILE A 332 11.38 -2.14 -4.63
CA ILE A 332 10.51 -1.53 -3.62
C ILE A 332 9.86 -2.62 -2.78
N GLY A 333 10.16 -2.62 -1.47
CA GLY A 333 9.44 -3.40 -0.47
C GLY A 333 8.18 -2.68 -0.03
N PHE A 334 7.02 -3.19 -0.44
CA PHE A 334 5.73 -2.53 -0.22
C PHE A 334 4.91 -3.24 0.87
N GLY A 335 4.85 -2.67 2.06
CA GLY A 335 4.17 -3.26 3.21
C GLY A 335 4.78 -4.56 3.73
N ALA A 336 6.03 -4.86 3.34
CA ALA A 336 6.73 -6.13 3.60
C ALA A 336 7.23 -6.32 5.05
N GLY A 337 7.22 -5.24 5.85
CA GLY A 337 7.70 -5.23 7.23
C GLY A 337 9.24 -5.12 7.36
N SER A 338 9.72 -4.62 8.51
CA SER A 338 11.14 -4.31 8.75
C SER A 338 12.08 -5.50 8.58
N GLY A 339 11.61 -6.72 8.89
CA GLY A 339 12.38 -7.96 8.70
C GLY A 339 12.65 -8.35 7.24
N ALA A 340 11.95 -7.74 6.27
CA ALA A 340 12.13 -8.03 4.85
C ALA A 340 13.19 -7.14 4.18
N THR A 341 13.40 -5.91 4.68
CA THR A 341 14.22 -4.86 4.05
C THR A 341 15.66 -5.29 3.78
N SER A 342 16.25 -6.13 4.64
CA SER A 342 17.61 -6.66 4.48
C SER A 342 17.75 -7.60 3.28
N TYR A 343 16.81 -8.53 3.11
CA TYR A 343 16.78 -9.45 1.96
C TYR A 343 16.46 -8.72 0.65
N LEU A 344 15.51 -7.77 0.67
CA LEU A 344 15.19 -6.94 -0.49
C LEU A 344 16.38 -6.05 -0.90
N THR A 345 17.16 -5.55 0.06
CA THR A 345 18.40 -4.81 -0.19
C THR A 345 19.47 -5.69 -0.87
N GLN A 346 19.59 -6.97 -0.51
CA GLN A 346 20.48 -7.89 -1.25
C GLN A 346 20.08 -8.05 -2.73
N ILE A 347 18.78 -7.98 -3.03
CA ILE A 347 18.27 -8.02 -4.42
C ILE A 347 18.54 -6.68 -5.12
N ALA A 348 18.35 -5.54 -4.46
CA ALA A 348 18.68 -4.21 -5.00
C ALA A 348 20.17 -4.09 -5.37
N LEU A 349 21.06 -4.60 -4.52
CA LEU A 349 22.51 -4.72 -4.74
C LEU A 349 22.92 -5.67 -5.90
N GLY A 350 21.98 -6.46 -6.44
CA GLY A 350 22.16 -7.18 -7.71
C GLY A 350 21.48 -6.49 -8.90
N GLY A 351 20.59 -5.53 -8.66
CA GLY A 351 19.91 -4.76 -9.70
C GLY A 351 20.66 -3.50 -10.13
N GLY A 352 21.43 -2.88 -9.22
CA GLY A 352 22.25 -1.70 -9.50
C GLY A 352 21.49 -0.38 -9.67
N GLY A 353 20.20 -0.33 -9.35
CA GLY A 353 19.43 0.93 -9.30
C GLY A 353 19.83 1.82 -8.12
N ALA A 354 19.98 1.20 -6.95
CA ALA A 354 20.39 1.81 -5.69
C ALA A 354 21.08 0.77 -4.78
N ASP A 355 21.84 1.23 -3.78
CA ASP A 355 22.55 0.37 -2.82
C ASP A 355 21.62 -0.26 -1.76
N THR A 356 20.39 0.23 -1.64
CA THR A 356 19.34 -0.27 -0.75
C THR A 356 18.03 -0.47 -1.51
N ALA A 357 17.12 -1.28 -0.94
CA ALA A 357 15.74 -1.33 -1.42
C ALA A 357 14.93 -0.15 -0.85
N PHE A 358 14.06 0.42 -1.68
CA PHE A 358 13.08 1.43 -1.28
C PHE A 358 11.98 0.78 -0.44
N VAL A 359 11.33 1.52 0.45
CA VAL A 359 10.30 0.99 1.36
C VAL A 359 9.08 1.89 1.36
N ALA A 360 7.89 1.32 1.19
CA ALA A 360 6.63 2.04 1.21
C ALA A 360 5.57 1.27 1.99
N ASN A 361 4.66 1.97 2.67
CA ASN A 361 3.64 1.37 3.56
C ASN A 361 2.22 1.93 3.34
N ASP A 362 2.00 2.73 2.30
CA ASP A 362 0.71 3.25 1.86
C ASP A 362 0.79 3.72 0.39
N LEU A 363 -0.29 4.34 -0.13
CA LEU A 363 -0.33 4.90 -1.48
C LEU A 363 0.61 6.10 -1.66
N SER A 364 0.73 6.97 -0.66
CA SER A 364 1.51 8.21 -0.72
C SER A 364 3.00 7.92 -0.80
N THR A 365 3.50 7.07 0.11
CA THR A 365 4.87 6.59 0.16
C THR A 365 5.24 5.81 -1.10
N LEU A 366 4.36 4.91 -1.59
CA LEU A 366 4.64 4.15 -2.82
C LEU A 366 4.71 5.06 -4.05
N THR A 367 3.80 6.02 -4.18
CA THR A 367 3.84 7.02 -5.27
C THR A 367 5.06 7.93 -5.14
N SER A 368 5.48 8.29 -3.91
CA SER A 368 6.71 9.08 -3.67
C SER A 368 7.97 8.36 -4.14
N GLU A 369 8.16 7.08 -3.78
CA GLU A 369 9.36 6.34 -4.18
C GLU A 369 9.40 6.04 -5.69
N LEU A 370 8.24 5.79 -6.31
CA LEU A 370 8.14 5.71 -7.77
C LEU A 370 8.55 7.04 -8.43
N ASN A 371 8.16 8.20 -7.89
CA ASN A 371 8.61 9.51 -8.39
C ASN A 371 10.13 9.70 -8.25
N THR A 372 10.72 9.32 -7.12
CA THR A 372 12.17 9.35 -6.89
C THR A 372 12.91 8.53 -7.95
N ILE A 373 12.47 7.29 -8.18
CA ILE A 373 13.08 6.36 -9.12
C ILE A 373 12.99 6.89 -10.56
N PHE A 374 11.83 7.37 -11.03
CA PHE A 374 11.70 7.88 -12.40
C PHE A 374 12.47 9.19 -12.63
N THR A 375 12.61 10.03 -11.60
CA THR A 375 13.46 11.23 -11.66
C THR A 375 14.95 10.87 -11.82
N ASP A 376 15.43 9.86 -11.10
CA ASP A 376 16.81 9.35 -11.24
C ASP A 376 17.06 8.68 -12.60
N ILE A 377 16.11 7.88 -13.10
CA ILE A 377 16.12 7.28 -14.44
C ILE A 377 16.30 8.35 -15.54
N ILE A 378 15.60 9.49 -15.43
CA ILE A 378 15.72 10.61 -16.37
C ILE A 378 17.11 11.28 -16.25
N ASN A 379 17.57 11.55 -15.03
CA ASN A 379 18.86 12.22 -14.77
C ASN A 379 20.07 11.40 -15.24
N LYS A 380 20.03 10.06 -15.12
CA LYS A 380 21.12 9.14 -15.53
C LYS A 380 21.39 9.11 -17.05
N SER A 381 20.65 9.90 -17.85
CA SER A 381 20.77 9.95 -19.32
C SER A 381 21.69 11.05 -19.91
N ALA A 382 22.36 11.91 -19.11
CA ALA A 382 23.18 13.04 -19.63
C ALA A 382 24.44 13.42 -18.82
N SER A 383 25.64 13.56 -19.45
CA SER A 383 26.89 14.03 -18.80
C SER A 383 28.05 14.44 -19.76
N GLY A 384 29.07 15.21 -19.30
CA GLY A 384 30.38 15.43 -20.01
C GLY A 384 31.17 16.76 -19.76
N THR A 385 32.53 16.74 -19.86
CA THR A 385 33.52 17.86 -19.71
C THR A 385 34.83 17.57 -20.52
N GLY A 386 35.98 18.28 -20.55
CA GLY A 386 36.40 19.66 -20.20
C GLY A 386 37.82 19.76 -19.57
N ALA A 387 38.88 20.49 -20.03
CA ALA A 387 39.23 21.26 -21.26
C ALA A 387 40.76 21.62 -21.28
N ALA A 388 41.33 22.26 -22.33
CA ALA A 388 42.80 22.57 -22.48
C ALA A 388 43.14 24.02 -22.98
N VAL A 389 44.43 24.46 -22.91
CA VAL A 389 44.85 25.89 -23.08
C VAL A 389 45.93 26.13 -24.16
N VAL A 390 45.52 26.60 -25.35
CA VAL A 390 46.40 26.86 -26.50
C VAL A 390 47.09 28.24 -26.46
N ALA A 391 48.42 28.28 -26.58
CA ALA A 391 49.22 29.51 -26.67
C ALA A 391 49.30 30.05 -28.12
N ASN A 392 48.43 31.01 -28.48
CA ASN A 392 48.12 31.35 -29.88
C ASN A 392 48.46 32.80 -30.30
N ARG A 393 48.96 33.00 -31.54
CA ARG A 393 48.70 34.21 -32.38
C ARG A 393 48.70 33.96 -33.91
N GLY A 394 47.79 33.10 -34.39
CA GLY A 394 47.17 33.19 -35.72
C GLY A 394 47.93 32.57 -36.91
N ASN A 395 47.31 31.54 -37.51
CA ASN A 395 47.67 30.93 -38.80
C ASN A 395 49.17 30.63 -38.99
N GLY A 396 49.78 29.93 -38.04
CA GLY A 396 51.16 29.46 -38.09
C GLY A 396 51.46 28.48 -36.96
N LEU A 397 52.65 27.88 -37.02
CA LEU A 397 53.14 26.87 -36.08
C LEU A 397 53.07 27.38 -34.63
N SER A 398 52.69 26.51 -33.68
CA SER A 398 52.71 26.79 -32.24
C SER A 398 53.19 25.58 -31.43
N ALA A 399 53.32 25.76 -30.12
CA ALA A 399 53.49 24.67 -29.16
C ALA A 399 52.33 24.71 -28.16
N ASP A 400 51.84 23.53 -27.79
CA ASP A 400 50.84 23.33 -26.74
C ASP A 400 51.53 22.78 -25.49
N PHE A 401 51.12 23.25 -24.32
CA PHE A 401 51.72 22.87 -23.03
C PHE A 401 50.66 22.27 -22.13
N GLN A 402 50.54 20.95 -22.20
CA GLN A 402 49.55 20.19 -21.45
C GLN A 402 50.10 19.86 -20.05
N ALA A 403 49.31 20.18 -19.03
CA ALA A 403 49.46 19.61 -17.70
C ALA A 403 48.50 18.42 -17.62
N LEU A 404 49.04 17.23 -17.36
CA LEU A 404 48.28 15.99 -17.18
C LEU A 404 48.45 15.53 -15.73
N TYR A 405 47.34 15.24 -15.05
CA TYR A 405 47.33 14.81 -13.66
C TYR A 405 46.81 13.38 -13.56
N THR A 406 47.58 12.48 -12.94
CA THR A 406 47.10 11.16 -12.51
C THR A 406 46.84 11.21 -11.00
N PRO A 407 45.61 10.93 -10.51
CA PRO A 407 45.30 10.99 -9.08
C PRO A 407 46.15 10.09 -8.19
N SER A 408 46.61 8.94 -8.70
CA SER A 408 47.54 8.04 -8.01
C SER A 408 48.44 7.27 -8.98
N ARG A 409 49.64 6.89 -8.52
CA ARG A 409 50.58 5.97 -9.18
C ARG A 409 51.26 5.08 -8.15
N THR A 410 51.24 3.77 -8.37
CA THR A 410 52.00 2.80 -7.57
C THR A 410 53.18 2.25 -8.37
N TYR A 411 54.35 2.15 -7.74
CA TYR A 411 55.54 1.53 -8.32
C TYR A 411 56.27 0.68 -7.29
N LEU A 412 56.43 -0.61 -7.59
CA LEU A 412 57.06 -1.63 -6.71
C LEU A 412 56.46 -1.74 -5.29
N GLY A 413 55.24 -1.26 -5.08
CA GLY A 413 54.52 -1.28 -3.80
C GLY A 413 54.42 0.10 -3.12
N ASP A 414 55.27 1.06 -3.49
CA ASP A 414 55.15 2.44 -3.02
C ASP A 414 54.12 3.20 -3.86
N THR A 415 53.13 3.82 -3.22
CA THR A 415 52.09 4.64 -3.86
C THR A 415 52.36 6.13 -3.66
N VAL A 416 52.25 6.91 -4.73
CA VAL A 416 52.34 8.37 -4.74
C VAL A 416 51.08 8.97 -5.39
N ASN A 417 50.43 9.89 -4.68
CA ASN A 417 49.19 10.54 -5.10
C ASN A 417 49.46 11.90 -5.75
N TRP A 418 48.51 12.35 -6.58
CA TRP A 418 48.55 13.63 -7.32
C TRP A 418 49.81 13.81 -8.19
N VAL A 419 50.17 12.79 -8.96
CA VAL A 419 51.32 12.83 -9.86
C VAL A 419 50.95 13.61 -11.12
N GLY A 420 51.41 14.86 -11.19
CA GLY A 420 51.36 15.68 -12.38
C GLY A 420 52.58 15.47 -13.30
N THR A 421 52.36 15.48 -14.61
CA THR A 421 53.40 15.75 -15.60
C THR A 421 53.09 17.03 -16.37
N LEU A 422 54.13 17.79 -16.70
CA LEU A 422 54.07 18.98 -17.53
C LEU A 422 54.99 18.74 -18.72
N HIS A 423 54.40 18.65 -19.90
CA HIS A 423 55.09 18.41 -21.16
C HIS A 423 54.63 19.40 -22.24
N GLY A 424 55.38 19.48 -23.34
CA GLY A 424 55.04 20.31 -24.49
C GLY A 424 55.12 19.55 -25.80
N PHE A 425 54.17 19.81 -26.70
CA PHE A 425 54.10 19.24 -28.06
C PHE A 425 53.94 20.36 -29.09
N PHE A 426 54.21 20.07 -30.36
CA PHE A 426 54.02 21.03 -31.45
C PHE A 426 52.61 20.95 -32.05
N ILE A 427 52.14 22.08 -32.61
CA ILE A 427 50.99 22.14 -33.51
C ILE A 427 51.47 22.75 -34.83
N ASP A 428 51.19 22.09 -35.95
CA ASP A 428 51.62 22.54 -37.27
C ASP A 428 50.61 23.47 -37.98
N GLU A 429 51.00 23.95 -39.17
CA GLU A 429 50.21 24.88 -39.99
C GLU A 429 48.91 24.26 -40.55
N ASN A 430 48.82 22.92 -40.59
CA ASN A 430 47.59 22.18 -40.92
C ASN A 430 46.71 21.93 -39.68
N ARG A 431 47.19 22.32 -38.48
CA ARG A 431 46.58 22.10 -37.15
C ARG A 431 46.57 20.64 -36.72
N LYS A 432 47.58 19.86 -37.13
CA LYS A 432 47.85 18.54 -36.53
C LYS A 432 48.78 18.71 -35.32
N LEU A 433 48.56 17.89 -34.30
CA LEU A 433 49.47 17.73 -33.16
C LEU A 433 50.68 16.90 -33.59
N ARG A 434 51.86 17.24 -33.09
CA ARG A 434 53.15 16.69 -33.52
C ARG A 434 54.06 16.46 -32.32
N GLU A 435 54.63 15.27 -32.22
CA GLU A 435 55.71 14.98 -31.25
C GLU A 435 57.08 15.40 -31.82
N ASP A 436 58.05 15.66 -30.93
CA ASP A 436 59.46 15.88 -31.27
C ASP A 436 60.13 14.50 -31.45
N THR A 437 59.85 13.85 -32.58
CA THR A 437 60.23 12.44 -32.79
C THR A 437 61.75 12.27 -32.80
N ASN A 438 62.49 13.30 -33.21
CA ASN A 438 63.95 13.27 -33.34
C ASN A 438 64.72 13.81 -32.11
N GLN A 439 64.07 14.57 -31.22
CA GLN A 439 64.61 15.23 -30.02
C GLN A 439 65.65 16.34 -30.30
N ASP A 440 65.46 17.11 -31.39
CA ASP A 440 66.26 18.30 -31.70
C ASP A 440 65.59 19.64 -31.32
N GLY A 441 64.30 19.62 -30.95
CA GLY A 441 63.55 20.78 -30.50
C GLY A 441 63.03 21.70 -31.61
N LEU A 442 63.07 21.28 -32.88
CA LEU A 442 62.63 22.07 -34.04
C LEU A 442 61.66 21.28 -34.93
N LEU A 443 60.39 21.72 -34.98
CA LEU A 443 59.36 21.05 -35.79
C LEU A 443 59.76 20.85 -37.26
N GLY A 444 59.95 19.59 -37.64
CA GLY A 444 60.28 19.13 -38.99
C GLY A 444 59.08 18.73 -39.84
N ASP A 445 59.34 17.96 -40.90
CA ASP A 445 58.30 17.38 -41.76
C ASP A 445 57.63 16.15 -41.13
N TYR A 446 56.56 15.62 -41.75
CA TYR A 446 55.79 14.49 -41.20
C TYR A 446 56.57 13.16 -41.10
N VAL A 447 57.74 13.06 -41.74
CA VAL A 447 58.62 11.89 -41.67
C VAL A 447 59.63 12.06 -40.52
N THR A 448 60.04 13.29 -40.25
CA THR A 448 60.97 13.69 -39.19
C THR A 448 60.29 13.74 -37.83
N ASP A 449 59.10 14.37 -37.76
CA ASP A 449 58.27 14.56 -36.57
C ASP A 449 56.84 14.11 -36.87
N ARG A 450 56.35 13.11 -36.13
CA ARG A 450 55.13 12.38 -36.47
C ARG A 450 53.87 13.12 -36.04
N ILE A 451 52.78 12.92 -36.78
CA ILE A 451 51.43 13.30 -36.32
C ILE A 451 51.04 12.39 -35.17
N ILE A 452 50.57 12.97 -34.06
CA ILE A 452 49.92 12.24 -32.97
C ILE A 452 48.42 12.51 -32.99
N GLU A 453 47.64 11.44 -32.86
CA GLU A 453 46.20 11.47 -32.65
C GLU A 453 45.88 10.59 -31.43
N PHE A 454 44.92 11.00 -30.60
CA PHE A 454 44.51 10.25 -29.42
C PHE A 454 43.31 9.36 -29.75
N GLU A 455 43.32 8.12 -29.28
CA GLU A 455 42.22 7.17 -29.43
C GLU A 455 41.92 6.51 -28.08
N TYR A 456 40.67 6.58 -27.63
CA TYR A 456 40.22 5.88 -26.43
C TYR A 456 39.77 4.47 -26.79
N ASN A 457 40.44 3.46 -26.22
CA ASN A 457 40.07 2.07 -26.41
C ASN A 457 39.10 1.64 -25.30
N ALA A 458 37.82 1.54 -25.65
CA ALA A 458 36.75 1.21 -24.71
C ALA A 458 36.84 -0.19 -24.07
N ASN A 459 37.60 -1.13 -24.66
CA ASN A 459 37.78 -2.47 -24.08
C ASN A 459 38.86 -2.47 -22.98
N ASP A 460 39.98 -1.79 -23.25
CA ASP A 460 41.12 -1.70 -22.32
C ASP A 460 41.00 -0.51 -21.34
N LYS A 461 39.93 0.31 -21.47
CA LYS A 461 39.65 1.53 -20.70
C LYS A 461 40.84 2.51 -20.59
N VAL A 462 41.60 2.66 -21.68
CA VAL A 462 42.81 3.50 -21.73
C VAL A 462 42.81 4.39 -22.98
N THR A 463 43.17 5.66 -22.80
CA THR A 463 43.52 6.58 -23.89
C THR A 463 44.93 6.30 -24.42
N TYR A 464 45.03 5.86 -25.67
CA TYR A 464 46.29 5.58 -26.37
C TYR A 464 46.68 6.71 -27.34
N VAL A 465 47.95 6.73 -27.73
CA VAL A 465 48.50 7.69 -28.70
C VAL A 465 48.87 6.96 -30.00
N ASN A 466 48.15 7.28 -31.07
CA ASN A 466 48.41 6.82 -32.42
C ASN A 466 49.38 7.78 -33.12
N ARG A 467 50.61 7.32 -33.40
CA ARG A 467 51.54 8.04 -34.27
C ARG A 467 51.29 7.64 -35.72
N MET A 468 50.90 8.57 -36.58
CA MET A 468 50.76 8.29 -38.02
C MET A 468 52.13 8.13 -38.67
N ILE A 469 52.34 7.04 -39.41
CA ILE A 469 53.56 6.86 -40.20
C ILE A 469 53.42 7.67 -41.51
N SER A 470 54.46 8.40 -41.88
CA SER A 470 54.53 9.11 -43.17
C SER A 470 55.80 8.74 -43.93
N THR A 471 55.72 8.76 -45.26
CA THR A 471 56.84 8.42 -46.16
C THR A 471 56.90 9.37 -47.35
N VAL A 472 58.10 9.58 -47.91
CA VAL A 472 58.25 10.33 -49.17
C VAL A 472 57.82 9.49 -50.37
N ALA A 473 56.93 10.02 -51.20
CA ALA A 473 56.30 9.29 -52.31
C ALA A 473 57.31 8.72 -53.33
N THR A 474 58.45 9.39 -53.50
CA THR A 474 59.58 8.86 -54.25
C THR A 474 60.90 9.23 -53.56
N LYS A 475 61.94 8.45 -53.84
CA LYS A 475 63.30 8.64 -53.30
C LYS A 475 63.92 10.01 -53.64
N ASP A 476 63.49 10.63 -54.74
CA ASP A 476 64.07 11.86 -55.28
C ASP A 476 63.12 13.08 -55.11
N ALA A 477 62.15 12.97 -54.18
CA ALA A 477 61.26 14.07 -53.76
C ALA A 477 62.04 15.25 -53.16
N THR A 478 61.61 16.49 -53.42
CA THR A 478 62.34 17.71 -53.00
C THR A 478 61.47 18.86 -52.49
N SER A 479 60.19 18.61 -52.24
CA SER A 479 59.24 19.56 -51.63
C SER A 479 58.29 18.83 -50.68
N ALA A 480 57.78 19.52 -49.65
CA ALA A 480 56.91 18.92 -48.64
C ALA A 480 55.58 18.35 -49.21
N ASP A 481 55.16 18.82 -50.38
CA ASP A 481 53.98 18.34 -51.11
C ASP A 481 54.10 16.86 -51.58
N ASP A 482 55.30 16.28 -51.58
CA ASP A 482 55.57 14.88 -51.97
C ASP A 482 55.45 13.86 -50.82
N ILE A 483 54.99 14.26 -49.62
CA ILE A 483 54.86 13.36 -48.46
C ILE A 483 53.49 12.67 -48.46
N VAL A 484 53.50 11.34 -48.33
CA VAL A 484 52.31 10.51 -48.18
C VAL A 484 52.23 10.03 -46.73
N ILE A 485 51.17 10.44 -46.03
CA ILE A 485 50.75 9.85 -44.76
C ILE A 485 50.18 8.47 -45.06
N ASP A 486 50.71 7.41 -44.43
CA ASP A 486 50.16 6.06 -44.54
C ASP A 486 48.96 5.93 -43.61
N THR A 487 47.77 6.24 -44.14
CA THR A 487 46.50 6.12 -43.40
C THR A 487 46.10 4.67 -43.10
N GLY A 488 46.92 3.68 -43.45
CA GLY A 488 46.76 2.27 -43.06
C GLY A 488 47.74 1.81 -41.98
N SER A 489 48.62 2.68 -41.45
CA SER A 489 49.67 2.29 -40.49
C SER A 489 49.96 3.34 -39.42
N THR A 490 49.69 2.97 -38.16
CA THR A 490 49.98 3.78 -36.95
C THR A 490 50.85 3.00 -35.96
N GLU A 491 51.70 3.70 -35.20
CA GLU A 491 52.38 3.16 -34.02
C GLU A 491 51.65 3.62 -32.75
N ILE A 492 51.04 2.67 -32.04
CA ILE A 492 50.26 2.90 -30.81
C ILE A 492 51.20 2.85 -29.58
N SER A 493 51.07 3.79 -28.63
CA SER A 493 51.72 3.70 -27.30
C SER A 493 50.87 4.30 -26.17
N ALA A 494 51.34 4.14 -24.94
CA ALA A 494 50.90 4.93 -23.80
C ALA A 494 51.32 6.41 -23.93
N ILE A 495 50.74 7.27 -23.09
CA ILE A 495 50.84 8.74 -23.18
C ILE A 495 52.17 9.30 -22.60
N GLU A 496 52.84 8.53 -21.76
CA GLU A 496 54.13 8.89 -21.15
C GLU A 496 55.32 8.70 -22.12
N ASP A 497 55.11 7.91 -23.18
CA ASP A 497 56.08 7.61 -24.24
C ASP A 497 56.06 8.63 -25.39
N ILE A 498 55.21 9.67 -25.33
CA ILE A 498 55.26 10.75 -26.33
C ILE A 498 56.57 11.52 -26.17
N LYS A 499 57.29 11.71 -27.29
CA LYS A 499 58.50 12.54 -27.27
C LYS A 499 58.12 14.03 -27.24
N SER A 500 58.02 14.55 -26.02
CA SER A 500 57.79 15.96 -25.74
C SER A 500 59.03 16.82 -26.02
N ILE A 501 58.81 18.06 -26.44
CA ILE A 501 59.84 19.12 -26.59
C ILE A 501 60.63 19.32 -25.28
N TRP A 502 59.97 19.14 -24.14
CA TRP A 502 60.56 19.26 -22.81
C TRP A 502 59.75 18.49 -21.76
N ASN A 503 60.43 17.92 -20.76
CA ASN A 503 59.82 17.28 -19.60
C ASN A 503 60.64 17.55 -18.32
N ALA A 504 59.96 17.95 -17.23
CA ALA A 504 60.59 18.22 -15.94
C ALA A 504 61.08 16.97 -15.20
N ARG A 505 60.35 15.85 -15.34
CA ARG A 505 60.52 14.59 -14.58
C ARG A 505 61.93 14.02 -14.76
N ASP A 506 62.33 13.86 -16.01
CA ASP A 506 63.50 13.08 -16.41
C ASP A 506 64.82 13.79 -16.06
N THR A 507 64.79 15.13 -15.98
CA THR A 507 65.93 15.96 -15.57
C THR A 507 66.31 15.75 -14.10
N LEU A 508 65.33 15.53 -13.21
CA LEU A 508 65.57 15.41 -11.76
C LEU A 508 65.96 13.98 -11.34
N ALA A 509 65.58 12.97 -12.12
CA ALA A 509 65.88 11.56 -11.84
C ALA A 509 67.36 11.17 -12.06
N ALA A 510 68.13 11.98 -12.78
CA ALA A 510 69.46 11.61 -13.29
C ALA A 510 70.65 11.77 -12.31
N LEU A 511 70.42 12.06 -11.03
CA LEU A 511 71.48 12.40 -10.05
C LEU A 511 71.98 11.19 -9.25
N THR A 512 73.30 11.05 -9.13
CA THR A 512 73.97 9.82 -8.64
C THR A 512 74.57 9.91 -7.23
N ASN A 513 75.19 11.03 -6.83
CA ASN A 513 75.67 11.23 -5.46
C ASN A 513 74.63 12.00 -4.64
N VAL A 514 74.11 11.36 -3.58
CA VAL A 514 73.09 11.94 -2.71
C VAL A 514 73.52 12.10 -1.24
N THR A 515 74.68 11.55 -0.85
CA THR A 515 75.16 11.53 0.55
C THR A 515 76.35 12.43 0.81
N THR A 516 77.18 12.73 -0.20
CA THR A 516 78.29 13.69 -0.05
C THR A 516 77.81 15.09 -0.40
N GLN A 517 78.11 16.08 0.45
CA GLN A 517 77.80 17.47 0.17
C GLN A 517 78.65 17.97 -1.02
N ARG A 518 78.01 18.37 -2.14
CA ARG A 518 78.68 19.14 -3.21
C ARG A 518 78.96 20.57 -2.74
N GLU A 519 79.59 21.39 -3.57
CA GLU A 519 79.59 22.85 -3.37
C GLU A 519 78.30 23.51 -3.89
N TYR A 520 77.80 24.53 -3.18
CA TYR A 520 76.50 25.16 -3.49
C TYR A 520 76.47 25.80 -4.89
N SER A 521 77.58 26.40 -5.31
CA SER A 521 77.75 27.07 -6.60
C SER A 521 78.03 26.12 -7.78
N ALA A 522 78.17 24.81 -7.55
CA ALA A 522 78.31 23.82 -8.61
C ALA A 522 76.96 23.45 -9.24
N THR A 523 76.99 23.06 -10.51
CA THR A 523 75.85 22.43 -11.20
C THR A 523 75.51 21.07 -10.58
N ALA A 524 74.23 20.71 -10.61
CA ALA A 524 73.80 19.33 -10.32
C ALA A 524 74.04 18.50 -11.59
N ASP A 525 75.23 17.89 -11.70
CA ASP A 525 75.74 17.27 -12.94
C ASP A 525 76.01 15.76 -12.83
N GLY A 526 75.68 15.14 -11.69
CA GLY A 526 75.86 13.70 -11.48
C GLY A 526 77.32 13.25 -11.33
N SER A 527 78.27 14.18 -11.17
CA SER A 527 79.65 13.84 -10.80
C SER A 527 79.80 13.48 -9.31
N ALA A 528 80.92 12.85 -8.95
CA ALA A 528 81.23 12.50 -7.55
C ALA A 528 81.25 13.73 -6.61
N THR A 529 81.46 14.93 -7.15
CA THR A 529 81.42 16.23 -6.44
C THR A 529 80.21 17.09 -6.81
N GLY A 530 79.28 16.58 -7.63
CA GLY A 530 78.12 17.30 -8.20
C GLY A 530 76.77 16.82 -7.65
N GLY A 531 76.77 16.26 -6.43
CA GLY A 531 75.60 15.74 -5.73
C GLY A 531 74.67 16.79 -5.15
N ARG A 532 74.26 16.62 -3.89
CA ARG A 532 73.35 17.54 -3.18
C ARG A 532 74.14 18.48 -2.26
N ARG A 533 73.65 19.71 -2.01
CA ARG A 533 74.13 20.59 -0.92
C ARG A 533 72.97 20.77 0.05
N VAL A 534 73.19 20.38 1.29
CA VAL A 534 72.29 20.60 2.42
C VAL A 534 73.15 21.22 3.51
N TYR A 535 72.81 22.43 3.93
CA TYR A 535 73.32 23.00 5.17
C TYR A 535 72.35 22.65 6.29
N THR A 536 72.85 22.51 7.51
CA THR A 536 72.02 22.55 8.72
C THR A 536 72.29 23.84 9.50
N SER A 537 71.42 24.16 10.45
CA SER A 537 71.55 25.31 11.34
C SER A 537 70.77 25.05 12.62
N VAL A 538 71.41 25.30 13.77
CA VAL A 538 70.80 25.16 15.11
C VAL A 538 70.14 26.45 15.60
N ASP A 539 70.24 27.54 14.85
CA ASP A 539 69.81 28.90 15.22
C ASP A 539 69.08 29.65 14.08
N GLY A 540 68.76 28.96 12.97
CA GLY A 540 68.10 29.50 11.79
C GLY A 540 68.85 30.60 11.04
N SER A 541 70.09 30.93 11.43
CA SER A 541 70.81 32.12 10.97
C SER A 541 72.31 31.91 10.70
N THR A 542 72.92 30.92 11.37
CA THR A 542 74.28 30.44 11.17
C THR A 542 74.23 29.03 10.58
N LEU A 543 74.63 28.89 9.31
CA LEU A 543 74.71 27.60 8.61
C LEU A 543 76.01 26.86 8.98
N GLN A 544 75.95 25.55 9.20
CA GLN A 544 77.08 24.72 9.67
C GLN A 544 77.15 23.32 9.01
N ASP A 545 78.30 22.67 9.16
CA ASP A 545 78.65 21.32 8.68
C ASP A 545 78.60 20.27 9.84
N PHE A 546 78.80 18.97 9.57
CA PHE A 546 78.34 17.85 10.44
C PHE A 546 79.41 16.72 10.66
N VAL A 547 79.74 16.31 11.92
CA VAL A 547 80.84 15.36 12.28
C VAL A 547 80.66 14.62 13.65
N ALA A 548 81.44 13.57 14.01
CA ALA A 548 81.23 12.66 15.19
C ALA A 548 82.51 12.10 15.92
N VAL A 549 82.36 11.31 17.03
CA VAL A 549 83.42 10.84 18.00
C VAL A 549 83.19 9.37 18.52
N ASP A 550 84.12 8.77 19.31
CA ASP A 550 84.31 7.30 19.62
C ASP A 550 84.09 6.85 21.11
N VAL A 551 83.81 5.55 21.34
CA VAL A 551 82.92 5.00 22.40
C VAL A 551 83.22 3.49 22.75
N SER A 552 83.51 3.07 24.02
CA SER A 552 83.51 1.61 24.37
C SER A 552 83.23 1.10 25.82
N THR A 553 83.86 1.56 26.90
CA THR A 553 83.71 0.93 28.26
C THR A 553 82.89 1.76 29.24
N TYR A 554 83.15 3.07 29.31
CA TYR A 554 82.22 4.06 29.88
C TYR A 554 80.81 3.82 29.33
N THR A 555 80.75 3.52 28.03
CA THR A 555 79.58 3.08 27.26
C THR A 555 78.75 1.97 27.86
N ASN A 556 79.26 1.01 28.64
CA ASN A 556 78.38 -0.07 29.12
C ASN A 556 77.51 0.40 30.29
N ASN A 557 78.12 0.94 31.34
CA ASN A 557 77.35 1.45 32.49
C ASN A 557 76.66 2.77 32.14
N LEU A 558 77.30 3.64 31.34
CA LEU A 558 76.63 4.81 30.79
C LEU A 558 75.56 4.41 29.77
N ALA A 559 75.63 3.30 29.02
CA ALA A 559 74.46 2.89 28.22
C ALA A 559 73.33 2.39 29.09
N THR A 560 73.58 1.78 30.25
CA THR A 560 72.49 1.47 31.20
C THR A 560 71.90 2.75 31.80
N GLU A 561 72.73 3.69 32.26
CA GLU A 561 72.29 4.98 32.82
C GLU A 561 71.62 5.87 31.77
N LEU A 562 72.18 5.96 30.56
CA LEU A 562 71.64 6.70 29.44
C LEU A 562 70.42 6.01 28.82
N SER A 563 70.35 4.67 28.84
CA SER A 563 69.13 3.96 28.44
C SER A 563 68.03 4.19 29.45
N LEU A 564 68.31 4.15 30.75
CA LEU A 564 67.33 4.46 31.80
C LEU A 564 66.96 5.96 31.84
N LEU A 565 67.89 6.87 31.51
CA LEU A 565 67.57 8.28 31.28
C LEU A 565 66.75 8.46 30.00
N THR A 566 67.03 7.73 28.93
CA THR A 566 66.20 7.77 27.71
C THR A 566 64.83 7.12 27.95
N GLU A 567 64.75 6.11 28.81
CA GLU A 567 63.52 5.41 29.21
C GLU A 567 62.69 6.30 30.13
N VAL A 568 63.32 7.06 31.06
CA VAL A 568 62.64 8.11 31.84
C VAL A 568 62.28 9.33 30.99
N ASP A 569 63.14 9.82 30.08
CA ASP A 569 62.82 10.91 29.15
C ASP A 569 61.65 10.50 28.21
N VAL A 570 61.55 9.21 27.84
CA VAL A 570 60.44 8.65 27.07
C VAL A 570 59.21 8.45 27.94
N ASP A 571 59.32 7.93 29.15
CA ASP A 571 58.17 7.77 30.06
C ASP A 571 57.60 9.14 30.49
N GLU A 572 58.44 10.17 30.70
CA GLU A 572 58.00 11.56 30.92
C GLU A 572 57.30 12.12 29.67
N SER A 573 57.75 11.77 28.46
CA SER A 573 57.06 12.15 27.21
C SER A 573 55.74 11.40 27.06
N ASP A 574 55.71 10.08 27.24
CA ASP A 574 54.53 9.23 27.15
C ASP A 574 53.48 9.64 28.21
N VAL A 575 53.89 10.02 29.43
CA VAL A 575 53.02 10.62 30.45
C VAL A 575 52.47 11.97 30.00
N ALA A 576 53.31 12.86 29.47
CA ALA A 576 52.87 14.18 29.00
C ALA A 576 51.97 14.11 27.77
N ASP A 577 52.25 13.19 26.84
CA ASP A 577 51.46 12.93 25.64
C ASP A 577 50.12 12.26 26.00
N ALA A 578 50.10 11.30 26.95
CA ALA A 578 48.86 10.71 27.46
C ALA A 578 48.00 11.70 28.26
N LEU A 579 48.61 12.55 29.09
CA LEU A 579 47.91 13.62 29.80
C LEU A 579 47.37 14.68 28.83
N THR A 580 48.13 15.05 27.80
CA THR A 580 47.66 15.98 26.76
C THR A 580 46.51 15.37 25.96
N ALA A 581 46.58 14.07 25.63
CA ALA A 581 45.50 13.38 24.94
C ALA A 581 44.23 13.30 25.80
N LEU A 582 44.37 13.07 27.11
CA LEU A 582 43.25 13.12 28.06
C LEU A 582 42.66 14.55 28.15
N ASP A 583 43.47 15.59 28.26
CA ASP A 583 43.03 17.00 28.38
C ASP A 583 42.35 17.52 27.09
N ASP A 584 42.86 17.13 25.91
CA ASP A 584 42.23 17.40 24.60
C ASP A 584 40.88 16.65 24.47
N GLN A 585 40.74 15.44 25.02
CA GLN A 585 39.48 14.69 25.00
C GLN A 585 38.47 15.18 26.04
N ILE A 586 38.89 15.54 27.25
CA ILE A 586 38.04 16.22 28.25
C ILE A 586 37.48 17.52 27.64
N THR A 587 38.33 18.31 26.97
CA THR A 587 37.92 19.51 26.24
C THR A 587 36.89 19.20 25.14
N THR A 588 37.04 18.07 24.46
CA THR A 588 36.12 17.61 23.40
C THR A 588 34.78 17.16 23.98
N TYR A 589 34.77 16.32 25.03
CA TYR A 589 33.55 15.84 25.68
C TYR A 589 32.77 16.96 26.36
N LEU A 590 33.43 17.90 27.06
CA LEU A 590 32.78 19.10 27.58
C LEU A 590 32.14 19.95 26.47
N SER A 591 32.75 20.04 25.28
CA SER A 591 32.17 20.72 24.13
C SER A 591 30.95 19.97 23.55
N ASN A 592 30.94 18.64 23.61
CA ASN A 592 29.86 17.83 23.06
C ASN A 592 28.68 17.73 24.05
N LEU A 593 28.94 17.65 25.36
CA LEU A 593 27.93 17.75 26.41
C LEU A 593 27.22 19.10 26.36
N ALA A 594 27.95 20.21 26.17
CA ALA A 594 27.33 21.52 25.97
C ALA A 594 26.44 21.59 24.70
N ALA A 595 26.71 20.78 23.67
CA ALA A 595 25.83 20.62 22.52
C ALA A 595 24.58 19.78 22.85
N ILE A 596 24.71 18.73 23.66
CA ILE A 596 23.58 17.96 24.19
C ILE A 596 22.68 18.85 25.06
N THR A 597 23.23 19.63 26.02
CA THR A 597 22.46 20.61 26.81
C THR A 597 21.73 21.63 25.94
N SER A 598 22.33 22.03 24.82
CA SER A 598 21.69 22.94 23.85
C SER A 598 20.52 22.27 23.10
N ALA A 599 20.58 20.96 22.85
CA ALA A 599 19.48 20.19 22.27
C ALA A 599 18.36 19.89 23.29
N ILE A 600 18.71 19.59 24.54
CA ILE A 600 17.79 19.46 25.68
C ILE A 600 16.94 20.73 25.82
N GLN A 601 17.57 21.90 25.94
CA GLN A 601 16.83 23.17 26.06
C GLN A 601 15.95 23.43 24.83
N ALA A 602 16.41 23.09 23.62
CA ALA A 602 15.59 23.25 22.41
C ALA A 602 14.35 22.35 22.40
N ALA A 603 14.44 21.12 22.91
CA ALA A 603 13.30 20.21 23.06
C ALA A 603 12.34 20.67 24.16
N LEU A 604 12.85 21.07 25.33
CA LEU A 604 12.02 21.61 26.44
C LEU A 604 11.33 22.92 26.06
N ASP A 605 12.04 23.86 25.42
CA ASP A 605 11.45 25.12 24.91
C ASP A 605 10.34 24.83 23.90
N LYS A 606 10.50 23.80 23.06
CA LYS A 606 9.50 23.40 22.05
C LYS A 606 8.26 22.76 22.68
N LEU A 607 8.43 21.90 23.68
CA LEU A 607 7.32 21.36 24.48
C LEU A 607 6.54 22.48 25.18
N ALA A 608 7.25 23.42 25.81
CA ALA A 608 6.65 24.57 26.50
C ALA A 608 5.99 25.59 25.54
N GLU A 609 6.45 25.71 24.29
CA GLU A 609 5.78 26.52 23.24
C GLU A 609 4.40 25.94 22.89
N GLN A 610 4.30 24.61 22.77
CA GLN A 610 3.11 23.92 22.28
C GLN A 610 2.08 23.60 23.37
N TYR A 611 2.56 23.10 24.51
CA TYR A 611 1.71 22.56 25.58
C TYR A 611 1.94 23.28 26.93
N PRO A 612 1.95 24.64 26.98
CA PRO A 612 2.42 25.41 28.14
C PRO A 612 1.71 25.08 29.46
N ASP A 613 0.41 24.76 29.42
CA ASP A 613 -0.35 24.38 30.62
C ASP A 613 0.05 22.97 31.11
N LEU A 614 0.28 22.01 30.20
CA LEU A 614 0.70 20.64 30.53
C LEU A 614 2.17 20.59 30.96
N THR A 615 3.07 21.32 30.30
CA THR A 615 4.46 21.45 30.74
C THR A 615 4.53 22.09 32.13
N ALA A 616 3.71 23.10 32.43
CA ALA A 616 3.63 23.68 33.78
C ALA A 616 3.07 22.71 34.84
N ASP A 617 2.14 21.80 34.47
CA ASP A 617 1.66 20.74 35.36
C ASP A 617 2.67 19.57 35.52
N LEU A 618 3.55 19.35 34.54
CA LEU A 618 4.70 18.44 34.63
C LEU A 618 5.82 19.04 35.51
N ASP A 619 6.20 20.31 35.28
CA ASP A 619 7.13 21.09 36.12
C ASP A 619 6.70 21.10 37.61
N ALA A 620 5.39 21.16 37.84
CA ALA A 620 4.80 21.16 39.19
C ALA A 620 4.68 19.76 39.82
N GLY A 621 4.94 18.69 39.05
CA GLY A 621 4.70 17.30 39.46
C GLY A 621 3.22 16.99 39.76
N THR A 622 2.29 17.77 39.19
CA THR A 622 0.84 17.54 39.30
C THR A 622 0.34 16.54 38.25
N VAL A 623 1.05 16.44 37.12
CA VAL A 623 0.99 15.34 36.15
C VAL A 623 2.36 14.66 36.10
N THR A 624 2.36 13.36 35.83
CA THR A 624 3.53 12.55 35.44
C THR A 624 3.15 11.60 34.30
N ALA A 625 4.12 11.01 33.59
CA ALA A 625 3.88 10.01 32.53
C ALA A 625 2.90 8.91 32.98
N ALA A 626 3.14 8.33 34.16
CA ALA A 626 2.28 7.30 34.75
C ALA A 626 0.83 7.75 35.02
N THR A 627 0.57 9.04 35.25
CA THR A 627 -0.80 9.57 35.40
C THR A 627 -1.46 9.93 34.08
N ALA A 628 -0.69 10.40 33.09
CA ALA A 628 -1.20 10.72 31.77
C ALA A 628 -1.59 9.45 30.99
N GLN A 629 -0.76 8.40 31.06
CA GLN A 629 -1.08 7.07 30.54
C GLN A 629 -2.34 6.49 31.21
N ALA A 630 -2.56 6.74 32.51
CA ALA A 630 -3.75 6.28 33.20
C ALA A 630 -5.03 6.99 32.73
N ASP A 631 -4.99 8.29 32.43
CA ASP A 631 -6.14 8.96 31.80
C ASP A 631 -6.35 8.44 30.36
N LYS A 632 -5.28 8.25 29.57
CA LYS A 632 -5.35 7.64 28.22
C LYS A 632 -6.08 6.28 28.23
N ASP A 633 -5.75 5.40 29.18
CA ASP A 633 -6.39 4.09 29.37
C ASP A 633 -7.88 4.21 29.76
N ASP A 634 -8.22 5.17 30.64
CA ASP A 634 -9.61 5.46 31.02
C ASP A 634 -10.41 6.04 29.83
N ARG A 635 -9.84 6.96 29.04
CA ARG A 635 -10.48 7.50 27.82
C ARG A 635 -10.67 6.44 26.73
N ALA A 636 -9.72 5.52 26.55
CA ALA A 636 -9.87 4.39 25.64
C ALA A 636 -11.07 3.51 26.04
N THR A 637 -11.31 3.37 27.34
CA THR A 637 -12.46 2.64 27.91
C THR A 637 -13.78 3.41 27.69
N GLU A 638 -13.79 4.74 27.86
CA GLU A 638 -14.94 5.59 27.57
C GLU A 638 -15.32 5.57 26.07
N LEU A 639 -14.34 5.73 25.17
CA LEU A 639 -14.50 5.65 23.72
C LEU A 639 -15.06 4.29 23.28
N THR A 640 -14.48 3.19 23.78
CA THR A 640 -14.98 1.82 23.52
C THR A 640 -16.44 1.66 23.97
N SER A 641 -16.82 2.28 25.09
CA SER A 641 -18.20 2.25 25.59
C SER A 641 -19.16 3.05 24.70
N ALA A 642 -18.76 4.26 24.30
CA ALA A 642 -19.55 5.11 23.41
C ALA A 642 -19.80 4.45 22.04
N ILE A 643 -18.80 3.74 21.49
CA ILE A 643 -18.93 2.97 20.24
C ILE A 643 -19.97 1.85 20.40
N SER A 644 -19.95 1.11 21.52
CA SER A 644 -20.93 0.06 21.81
C SER A 644 -22.37 0.60 21.97
N ASP A 645 -22.53 1.80 22.53
CA ASP A 645 -23.84 2.47 22.65
C ASP A 645 -24.34 2.99 21.29
N ARG A 646 -23.44 3.52 20.43
CA ARG A 646 -23.76 3.88 19.04
C ARG A 646 -24.25 2.67 18.25
N ASP A 647 -23.54 1.55 18.30
CA ASP A 647 -23.88 0.34 17.55
C ASP A 647 -25.21 -0.27 18.01
N SER A 648 -25.53 -0.11 19.30
CA SER A 648 -26.83 -0.47 19.86
C SER A 648 -27.95 0.45 19.32
N ALA A 649 -27.71 1.77 19.25
CA ALA A 649 -28.68 2.74 18.73
C ALA A 649 -28.91 2.61 17.21
N GLN A 650 -27.85 2.34 16.43
CA GLN A 650 -27.92 2.05 14.99
C GLN A 650 -28.83 0.85 14.73
N LYS A 651 -28.64 -0.22 15.49
CA LYS A 651 -29.45 -1.44 15.40
C LYS A 651 -30.92 -1.22 15.77
N ASP A 652 -31.19 -0.40 16.78
CA ASP A 652 -32.56 -0.03 17.15
C ASP A 652 -33.23 0.87 16.09
N PHE A 653 -32.47 1.70 15.37
CA PHE A 653 -32.95 2.43 14.20
C PHE A 653 -33.30 1.49 13.02
N GLU A 654 -32.43 0.55 12.65
CA GLU A 654 -32.70 -0.48 11.63
C GLU A 654 -33.95 -1.30 11.95
N ASN A 655 -34.10 -1.71 13.21
CA ASN A 655 -35.30 -2.41 13.70
C ASN A 655 -36.56 -1.56 13.55
N ALA A 656 -36.47 -0.24 13.75
CA ALA A 656 -37.59 0.68 13.59
C ALA A 656 -37.97 0.87 12.11
N GLU A 657 -37.00 0.99 11.19
CA GLU A 657 -37.27 1.06 9.75
C GLU A 657 -37.93 -0.23 9.22
N ALA A 658 -37.43 -1.40 9.64
CA ALA A 658 -38.05 -2.69 9.29
C ALA A 658 -39.50 -2.82 9.79
N ALA A 659 -39.77 -2.32 11.01
CA ALA A 659 -41.13 -2.25 11.55
C ALA A 659 -42.01 -1.24 10.79
N GLN A 660 -41.47 -0.10 10.38
CA GLN A 660 -42.16 0.90 9.57
C GLN A 660 -42.56 0.35 8.20
N LEU A 661 -41.63 -0.29 7.48
CA LEU A 661 -41.90 -0.92 6.18
C LEU A 661 -42.99 -2.01 6.29
N THR A 662 -42.96 -2.78 7.37
CA THR A 662 -43.98 -3.79 7.68
C THR A 662 -45.35 -3.12 7.89
N ALA A 663 -45.44 -2.11 8.77
CA ALA A 663 -46.69 -1.40 9.06
C ALA A 663 -47.25 -0.65 7.83
N GLN A 664 -46.37 -0.10 6.98
CA GLN A 664 -46.74 0.55 5.71
C GLN A 664 -47.34 -0.46 4.71
N THR A 665 -46.81 -1.68 4.68
CA THR A 665 -47.34 -2.78 3.84
C THR A 665 -48.70 -3.24 4.35
N GLU A 666 -48.87 -3.45 5.66
CA GLU A 666 -50.17 -3.79 6.25
C GLU A 666 -51.23 -2.70 6.01
N TYR A 667 -50.85 -1.42 6.13
CA TYR A 667 -51.72 -0.29 5.84
C TYR A 667 -52.17 -0.26 4.36
N ASN A 668 -51.26 -0.48 3.41
CA ASN A 668 -51.58 -0.53 1.99
C ASN A 668 -52.55 -1.69 1.65
N THR A 669 -52.38 -2.85 2.29
CA THR A 669 -53.30 -3.98 2.17
C THR A 669 -54.68 -3.63 2.71
N ALA A 670 -54.77 -3.11 3.95
CA ALA A 670 -56.05 -2.75 4.57
C ALA A 670 -56.78 -1.62 3.81
N GLN A 671 -56.05 -0.67 3.23
CA GLN A 671 -56.60 0.36 2.34
C GLN A 671 -57.16 -0.24 1.04
N THR A 672 -56.53 -1.29 0.50
CA THR A 672 -57.01 -1.98 -0.70
C THR A 672 -58.32 -2.70 -0.41
N THR A 673 -58.37 -3.52 0.64
CA THR A 673 -59.61 -4.21 1.06
C THR A 673 -60.75 -3.23 1.38
N LEU A 674 -60.47 -2.11 2.05
CA LEU A 674 -61.48 -1.08 2.30
C LEU A 674 -62.05 -0.48 0.99
N ASN A 675 -61.25 -0.37 -0.07
CA ASN A 675 -61.72 0.11 -1.37
C ASN A 675 -62.57 -0.95 -2.09
N GLU A 676 -62.19 -2.22 -2.00
CA GLU A 676 -62.92 -3.36 -2.57
C GLU A 676 -64.31 -3.50 -1.91
N GLU A 677 -64.36 -3.58 -0.57
CA GLU A 677 -65.62 -3.61 0.20
C GLU A 677 -66.52 -2.38 -0.06
N THR A 678 -65.91 -1.22 -0.31
CA THR A 678 -66.65 0.00 -0.68
C THR A 678 -67.28 -0.10 -2.07
N GLN A 679 -66.65 -0.79 -3.01
CA GLN A 679 -67.23 -1.07 -4.32
C GLN A 679 -68.34 -2.13 -4.23
N ASP A 680 -68.14 -3.20 -3.46
CA ASP A 680 -69.14 -4.25 -3.25
C ASP A 680 -70.43 -3.69 -2.60
N VAL A 681 -70.31 -2.70 -1.70
CA VAL A 681 -71.46 -1.95 -1.19
C VAL A 681 -72.15 -1.12 -2.28
N LEU A 682 -71.41 -0.48 -3.20
CA LEU A 682 -72.00 0.26 -4.32
C LEU A 682 -72.73 -0.67 -5.31
N ASP A 683 -72.15 -1.81 -5.63
CA ASP A 683 -72.74 -2.80 -6.54
C ASP A 683 -73.98 -3.46 -5.91
N ALA A 684 -73.95 -3.77 -4.61
CA ALA A 684 -75.13 -4.26 -3.88
C ALA A 684 -76.24 -3.19 -3.76
N ASN A 685 -75.89 -1.90 -3.60
CA ASN A 685 -76.86 -0.80 -3.67
C ASN A 685 -77.54 -0.73 -5.05
N GLN A 686 -76.80 -0.94 -6.14
CA GLN A 686 -77.35 -0.96 -7.50
C GLN A 686 -78.24 -2.19 -7.72
N ASP A 687 -77.85 -3.37 -7.25
CA ASP A 687 -78.68 -4.57 -7.38
C ASP A 687 -80.03 -4.42 -6.65
N VAL A 688 -80.03 -3.83 -5.45
CA VAL A 688 -81.27 -3.47 -4.73
C VAL A 688 -82.14 -2.51 -5.53
N ALA A 689 -81.56 -1.48 -6.15
CA ALA A 689 -82.32 -0.53 -6.99
C ALA A 689 -82.91 -1.22 -8.24
N ASP A 690 -82.15 -2.09 -8.88
CA ASP A 690 -82.60 -2.86 -10.05
C ASP A 690 -83.71 -3.87 -9.67
N LYS A 691 -83.60 -4.55 -8.52
CA LYS A 691 -84.67 -5.44 -8.02
C LYS A 691 -85.91 -4.66 -7.59
N GLN A 692 -85.78 -3.48 -7.00
CA GLN A 692 -86.90 -2.63 -6.63
C GLN A 692 -87.70 -2.24 -7.87
N SER A 693 -87.04 -1.78 -8.95
CA SER A 693 -87.74 -1.43 -10.20
C SER A 693 -88.46 -2.62 -10.86
N VAL A 694 -88.01 -3.85 -10.63
CA VAL A 694 -88.69 -5.08 -11.10
C VAL A 694 -89.86 -5.47 -10.18
N PHE A 695 -89.73 -5.25 -8.87
CA PHE A 695 -90.83 -5.42 -7.92
C PHE A 695 -91.96 -4.43 -8.19
N ASP A 696 -91.65 -3.14 -8.33
CA ASP A 696 -92.64 -2.07 -8.57
C ASP A 696 -93.49 -2.36 -9.81
N GLN A 697 -92.85 -2.76 -10.93
CA GLN A 697 -93.56 -3.15 -12.15
C GLN A 697 -94.41 -4.42 -11.96
N ALA A 698 -93.98 -5.38 -11.14
CA ALA A 698 -94.75 -6.58 -10.85
C ALA A 698 -95.95 -6.32 -9.90
N GLU A 699 -95.86 -5.31 -9.03
CA GLU A 699 -96.99 -4.82 -8.22
C GLU A 699 -98.02 -4.07 -9.09
N ASP A 700 -97.58 -3.22 -10.02
CA ASP A 700 -98.43 -2.56 -11.02
C ASP A 700 -99.12 -3.59 -11.94
N ASP A 701 -98.38 -4.56 -12.48
CA ASP A 701 -98.92 -5.62 -13.36
C ASP A 701 -99.96 -6.50 -12.61
N LEU A 702 -99.69 -6.85 -11.35
CA LEU A 702 -100.63 -7.60 -10.51
C LEU A 702 -101.88 -6.76 -10.19
N THR A 703 -101.72 -5.47 -9.91
CA THR A 703 -102.83 -4.54 -9.66
C THR A 703 -103.72 -4.40 -10.90
N ALA A 704 -103.12 -4.24 -12.08
CA ALA A 704 -103.86 -4.20 -13.35
C ALA A 704 -104.58 -5.53 -13.65
N ALA A 705 -103.95 -6.68 -13.39
CA ALA A 705 -104.57 -7.99 -13.59
C ALA A 705 -105.71 -8.27 -12.60
N ASN A 706 -105.59 -7.82 -11.35
CA ASN A 706 -106.68 -7.87 -10.36
C ASN A 706 -107.89 -7.04 -10.83
N GLN A 707 -107.66 -5.79 -11.28
CA GLN A 707 -108.73 -4.92 -11.77
C GLN A 707 -109.42 -5.52 -13.01
N ALA A 708 -108.66 -6.11 -13.95
CA ALA A 708 -109.22 -6.75 -15.13
C ALA A 708 -110.12 -7.97 -14.80
N VAL A 709 -109.91 -8.63 -13.66
CA VAL A 709 -110.82 -9.68 -13.17
C VAL A 709 -112.08 -9.06 -12.54
N GLU A 710 -111.97 -8.02 -11.70
CA GLU A 710 -113.14 -7.32 -11.13
C GLU A 710 -114.04 -6.71 -12.22
N ASP A 711 -113.46 -6.02 -13.20
CA ASP A 711 -114.16 -5.34 -14.30
C ASP A 711 -115.01 -6.31 -15.15
N LEU A 712 -114.64 -7.60 -15.19
CA LEU A 712 -115.34 -8.65 -15.94
C LEU A 712 -116.37 -9.43 -15.10
N GLN A 713 -116.36 -9.34 -13.77
CA GLN A 713 -117.30 -10.09 -12.91
C GLN A 713 -118.76 -9.67 -13.12
N THR A 714 -119.05 -8.36 -13.19
CA THR A 714 -120.42 -7.88 -13.41
C THR A 714 -120.91 -8.16 -14.84
N PRO A 715 -120.15 -7.86 -15.92
CA PRO A 715 -120.52 -8.29 -17.27
C PRO A 715 -120.77 -9.80 -17.40
N TRP A 716 -120.00 -10.63 -16.69
CA TRP A 716 -120.20 -12.07 -16.67
C TRP A 716 -121.49 -12.49 -15.95
N SER A 717 -121.81 -11.87 -14.80
CA SER A 717 -123.06 -12.17 -14.08
C SER A 717 -124.30 -11.71 -14.84
N ASP A 718 -124.21 -10.57 -15.53
CA ASP A 718 -125.30 -9.98 -16.29
C ASP A 718 -125.56 -10.81 -17.56
N ALA A 719 -124.51 -11.13 -18.35
CA ALA A 719 -124.64 -11.98 -19.53
C ALA A 719 -125.09 -13.42 -19.19
N LEU A 720 -124.73 -13.96 -18.02
CA LEU A 720 -125.27 -15.23 -17.54
C LEU A 720 -126.77 -15.13 -17.24
N ALA A 721 -127.22 -14.04 -16.60
CA ALA A 721 -128.63 -13.82 -16.30
C ALA A 721 -129.47 -13.60 -17.57
N ASP A 722 -128.97 -12.84 -18.55
CA ASP A 722 -129.64 -12.63 -19.84
C ASP A 722 -129.70 -13.91 -20.68
N LYS A 723 -128.63 -14.72 -20.68
CA LYS A 723 -128.61 -16.06 -21.29
C LYS A 723 -129.64 -17.00 -20.63
N ASP A 724 -129.71 -17.05 -19.30
CA ASP A 724 -130.68 -17.88 -18.57
C ASP A 724 -132.12 -17.38 -18.76
N ALA A 725 -132.34 -16.06 -18.91
CA ALA A 725 -133.62 -15.49 -19.26
C ALA A 725 -134.04 -15.81 -20.71
N ALA A 726 -133.09 -15.83 -21.66
CA ALA A 726 -133.33 -16.24 -23.04
C ALA A 726 -133.64 -17.74 -23.16
N ASP A 727 -132.93 -18.60 -22.42
CA ASP A 727 -133.26 -20.03 -22.29
C ASP A 727 -134.69 -20.22 -21.78
N ALA A 728 -135.09 -19.50 -20.73
CA ALA A 728 -136.45 -19.53 -20.20
C ALA A 728 -137.49 -19.03 -21.22
N ALA A 729 -137.18 -17.98 -21.99
CA ALA A 729 -138.06 -17.47 -23.04
C ALA A 729 -138.27 -18.48 -24.18
N VAL A 730 -137.24 -19.25 -24.56
CA VAL A 730 -137.37 -20.34 -25.54
C VAL A 730 -138.26 -21.46 -25.00
N ILE A 731 -138.15 -21.81 -23.72
CA ILE A 731 -139.02 -22.81 -23.07
C ILE A 731 -140.48 -22.33 -23.11
N THR A 732 -140.78 -21.11 -22.65
CA THR A 732 -142.16 -20.58 -22.67
C THR A 732 -142.71 -20.43 -24.11
N ALA A 733 -141.91 -19.96 -25.06
CA ALA A 733 -142.35 -19.86 -26.46
C ALA A 733 -142.59 -21.24 -27.10
N THR A 734 -141.85 -22.27 -26.68
CA THR A 734 -142.08 -23.67 -27.07
C THR A 734 -143.43 -24.16 -26.53
N GLU A 735 -143.70 -23.97 -25.24
CA GLU A 735 -144.97 -24.34 -24.60
C GLU A 735 -146.17 -23.62 -25.25
N GLU A 736 -146.06 -22.31 -25.51
CA GLU A 736 -147.11 -21.54 -26.19
C GLU A 736 -147.36 -22.00 -27.62
N ARG A 737 -146.32 -22.40 -28.36
CA ARG A 737 -146.42 -22.94 -29.72
C ARG A 737 -147.05 -24.34 -29.71
N ASP A 738 -146.70 -25.19 -28.75
CA ASP A 738 -147.29 -26.53 -28.59
C ASP A 738 -148.77 -26.45 -28.20
N ILE A 739 -149.16 -25.50 -27.34
CA ILE A 739 -150.57 -25.21 -27.04
C ILE A 739 -151.31 -24.73 -28.30
N ALA A 740 -150.73 -23.81 -29.07
CA ALA A 740 -151.34 -23.32 -30.32
C ALA A 740 -151.47 -24.42 -31.40
N GLN A 741 -150.55 -25.39 -31.43
CA GLN A 741 -150.67 -26.58 -32.28
C GLN A 741 -151.87 -27.43 -31.83
N GLY A 742 -152.02 -27.70 -30.53
CA GLY A 742 -153.17 -28.44 -30.01
C GLY A 742 -154.52 -27.75 -30.26
N GLU A 743 -154.57 -26.42 -30.24
CA GLU A 743 -155.76 -25.66 -30.65
C GLU A 743 -156.05 -25.78 -32.16
N LEU A 744 -155.01 -25.76 -33.01
CA LEU A 744 -155.15 -25.97 -34.45
C LEU A 744 -155.62 -27.39 -34.78
N ASP A 745 -155.03 -28.41 -34.14
CA ASP A 745 -155.40 -29.81 -34.33
C ASP A 745 -156.89 -30.01 -33.95
N THR A 746 -157.34 -29.39 -32.85
CA THR A 746 -158.75 -29.40 -32.43
C THR A 746 -159.66 -28.71 -33.45
N ALA A 747 -159.26 -27.56 -33.99
CA ALA A 747 -160.04 -26.86 -35.02
C ALA A 747 -160.06 -27.60 -36.37
N GLN A 748 -159.01 -28.38 -36.68
CA GLN A 748 -158.98 -29.26 -37.85
C GLN A 748 -159.89 -30.48 -37.66
N ASP A 749 -159.95 -31.08 -36.47
CA ASP A 749 -160.93 -32.12 -36.13
C ASP A 749 -162.38 -31.60 -36.23
N GLU A 750 -162.64 -30.37 -35.79
CA GLU A 750 -163.97 -29.72 -35.94
C GLU A 750 -164.30 -29.40 -37.40
N LEU A 751 -163.33 -28.95 -38.20
CA LEU A 751 -163.49 -28.76 -39.65
C LEU A 751 -163.77 -30.09 -40.37
N ASP A 752 -163.02 -31.15 -40.08
CA ASP A 752 -163.24 -32.49 -40.65
C ASP A 752 -164.64 -33.03 -40.29
N ALA A 753 -165.12 -32.75 -39.07
CA ALA A 753 -166.47 -33.08 -38.64
C ALA A 753 -167.55 -32.24 -39.37
N ALA A 754 -167.33 -30.94 -39.54
CA ALA A 754 -168.25 -30.03 -40.23
C ALA A 754 -168.33 -30.30 -41.75
N GLN A 755 -167.18 -30.51 -42.40
CA GLN A 755 -167.07 -30.94 -43.79
C GLN A 755 -167.84 -32.24 -44.03
N LYS A 756 -167.63 -33.24 -43.18
CA LYS A 756 -168.34 -34.53 -43.24
C LYS A 756 -169.87 -34.40 -43.03
N ALA A 757 -170.31 -33.45 -42.20
CA ALA A 757 -171.72 -33.13 -42.05
C ALA A 757 -172.29 -32.46 -43.31
N PHE A 758 -171.55 -31.53 -43.92
CA PHE A 758 -171.91 -30.87 -45.17
C PHE A 758 -171.96 -31.84 -46.36
N ASP A 759 -170.96 -32.73 -46.51
CA ASP A 759 -170.95 -33.80 -47.51
C ASP A 759 -172.19 -34.71 -47.39
N THR A 760 -172.60 -35.02 -46.15
CA THR A 760 -173.83 -35.79 -45.88
C THR A 760 -175.10 -35.06 -46.37
N VAL A 761 -175.13 -33.73 -46.36
CA VAL A 761 -176.24 -32.92 -46.91
C VAL A 761 -176.18 -32.85 -48.44
N ILE A 762 -175.00 -32.83 -49.05
CA ILE A 762 -174.80 -32.97 -50.51
C ILE A 762 -175.30 -34.33 -51.00
N ASP A 763 -174.85 -35.44 -50.39
CA ASP A 763 -175.23 -36.81 -50.76
C ASP A 763 -176.74 -37.07 -50.53
N SER A 764 -177.37 -36.33 -49.61
CA SER A 764 -178.83 -36.34 -49.43
C SER A 764 -179.62 -35.68 -50.57
N GLY A 765 -178.95 -35.09 -51.57
CA GLY A 765 -179.57 -34.48 -52.74
C GLY A 765 -180.33 -33.17 -52.46
N MET A 766 -180.01 -32.47 -51.37
CA MET A 766 -180.64 -31.18 -51.07
C MET A 766 -180.16 -30.08 -52.04
N PRO A 767 -181.06 -29.24 -52.58
CA PRO A 767 -180.64 -28.13 -53.44
C PRO A 767 -179.92 -27.03 -52.63
N PRO A 768 -178.95 -26.30 -53.20
CA PRO A 768 -178.25 -25.18 -52.53
C PRO A 768 -179.13 -24.01 -52.06
N THR A 769 -180.43 -24.03 -52.40
CA THR A 769 -181.44 -23.08 -51.91
C THR A 769 -182.19 -23.58 -50.66
N SER A 770 -181.77 -24.70 -50.08
CA SER A 770 -182.32 -25.26 -48.84
C SER A 770 -181.64 -24.62 -47.63
N GLN A 771 -182.42 -24.24 -46.60
CA GLN A 771 -181.87 -23.73 -45.35
C GLN A 771 -180.87 -24.72 -44.73
N VAL A 772 -181.18 -26.02 -44.75
CA VAL A 772 -180.29 -27.08 -44.21
C VAL A 772 -178.97 -27.20 -44.98
N TYR A 773 -178.95 -26.84 -46.28
CA TYR A 773 -177.70 -26.78 -47.06
C TYR A 773 -176.88 -25.57 -46.62
N GLN A 774 -177.51 -24.40 -46.52
CA GLN A 774 -176.86 -23.14 -46.18
C GLN A 774 -176.39 -23.09 -44.71
N ASP A 775 -177.12 -23.72 -43.79
CA ASP A 775 -176.71 -23.88 -42.39
C ASP A 775 -175.47 -24.78 -42.27
N ALA A 776 -175.40 -25.85 -43.06
CA ALA A 776 -174.24 -26.77 -43.09
C ALA A 776 -173.04 -26.19 -43.84
N GLU A 777 -173.28 -25.43 -44.92
CA GLU A 777 -172.25 -24.69 -45.66
C GLU A 777 -171.63 -23.61 -44.76
N ALA A 778 -172.45 -22.80 -44.08
CA ALA A 778 -171.98 -21.81 -43.12
C ALA A 778 -171.28 -22.42 -41.90
N ALA A 779 -171.67 -23.63 -41.46
CA ALA A 779 -170.98 -24.35 -40.39
C ALA A 779 -169.59 -24.86 -40.82
N ARG A 780 -169.45 -25.39 -42.04
CA ARG A 780 -168.13 -25.71 -42.64
C ARG A 780 -167.29 -24.44 -42.75
N ASP A 781 -167.82 -23.38 -43.35
CA ASP A 781 -167.06 -22.15 -43.62
C ASP A 781 -166.63 -21.45 -42.32
N ALA A 782 -167.45 -21.54 -41.26
CA ALA A 782 -167.06 -21.07 -39.93
C ALA A 782 -165.94 -21.92 -39.30
N ALA A 783 -165.98 -23.25 -39.45
CA ALA A 783 -164.92 -24.14 -38.96
C ALA A 783 -163.62 -23.99 -39.78
N GLU A 784 -163.70 -23.76 -41.09
CA GLU A 784 -162.55 -23.46 -41.94
C GLU A 784 -161.92 -22.12 -41.56
N LEU A 785 -162.74 -21.09 -41.31
CA LEU A 785 -162.28 -19.79 -40.81
C LEU A 785 -161.64 -19.89 -39.42
N GLU A 786 -162.16 -20.71 -38.50
CA GLU A 786 -161.54 -20.94 -37.19
C GLU A 786 -160.22 -21.71 -37.35
N ARG A 787 -160.16 -22.77 -38.16
CA ARG A 787 -158.93 -23.52 -38.47
C ARG A 787 -157.85 -22.60 -39.06
N ASP A 788 -158.20 -21.77 -40.04
CA ASP A 788 -157.28 -20.78 -40.63
C ASP A 788 -156.85 -19.71 -39.60
N THR A 789 -157.75 -19.33 -38.69
CA THR A 789 -157.43 -18.42 -37.58
C THR A 789 -156.44 -19.07 -36.60
N LYS A 790 -156.64 -20.34 -36.21
CA LYS A 790 -155.69 -21.10 -35.39
C LYS A 790 -154.35 -21.31 -36.09
N GLN A 791 -154.34 -21.55 -37.40
CA GLN A 791 -153.10 -21.63 -38.18
C GLN A 791 -152.36 -20.27 -38.17
N GLY A 792 -153.08 -19.15 -38.21
CA GLY A 792 -152.53 -17.82 -38.00
C GLY A 792 -151.92 -17.62 -36.60
N VAL A 793 -152.59 -18.12 -35.56
CA VAL A 793 -152.07 -18.12 -34.18
C VAL A 793 -150.81 -18.98 -34.05
N LEU A 794 -150.82 -20.21 -34.57
CA LEU A 794 -149.65 -21.09 -34.58
C LEU A 794 -148.47 -20.48 -35.33
N ASN A 795 -148.69 -19.91 -36.53
CA ASN A 795 -147.65 -19.23 -37.29
C ASN A 795 -147.07 -18.03 -36.51
N THR A 796 -147.91 -17.32 -35.76
CA THR A 796 -147.47 -16.23 -34.88
C THR A 796 -146.62 -16.76 -33.72
N LYS A 797 -147.03 -17.84 -33.05
CA LYS A 797 -146.27 -18.46 -31.96
C LYS A 797 -144.97 -19.11 -32.41
N GLN A 798 -144.93 -19.72 -33.60
CA GLN A 798 -143.69 -20.20 -34.20
C GLN A 798 -142.75 -19.03 -34.51
N GLY A 799 -143.25 -17.89 -35.02
CA GLY A 799 -142.46 -16.67 -35.17
C GLY A 799 -141.92 -16.11 -33.85
N THR A 800 -142.68 -16.20 -32.75
CA THR A 800 -142.19 -15.90 -31.40
C THR A 800 -141.06 -16.84 -30.98
N LEU A 801 -141.19 -18.14 -31.22
CA LEU A 801 -140.16 -19.13 -30.89
C LEU A 801 -138.89 -18.95 -31.73
N ASP A 802 -139.01 -18.73 -33.05
CA ASP A 802 -137.88 -18.47 -33.95
C ASP A 802 -137.12 -17.20 -33.51
N SER A 803 -137.85 -16.19 -33.04
CA SER A 803 -137.27 -14.98 -32.44
C SER A 803 -136.55 -15.29 -31.13
N ALA A 804 -137.17 -16.05 -30.22
CA ALA A 804 -136.57 -16.43 -28.94
C ALA A 804 -135.30 -17.28 -29.11
N ILE A 805 -135.27 -18.22 -30.06
CA ILE A 805 -134.08 -19.01 -30.41
C ILE A 805 -132.98 -18.12 -30.98
N THR A 806 -133.35 -17.09 -31.76
CA THR A 806 -132.39 -16.09 -32.26
C THR A 806 -131.76 -15.29 -31.10
N THR A 807 -132.56 -14.84 -30.13
CA THR A 807 -132.07 -14.20 -28.89
C THR A 807 -131.18 -15.14 -28.10
N GLN A 808 -131.63 -16.36 -27.78
CA GLN A 808 -130.84 -17.39 -27.08
C GLN A 808 -129.47 -17.63 -27.73
N THR A 809 -129.43 -17.67 -29.07
CA THR A 809 -128.18 -17.82 -29.83
C THR A 809 -127.26 -16.60 -29.66
N THR A 810 -127.81 -15.38 -29.60
CA THR A 810 -127.05 -14.16 -29.32
C THR A 810 -126.49 -14.17 -27.91
N GLU A 811 -127.34 -14.28 -26.88
CA GLU A 811 -126.91 -14.21 -25.47
C GLU A 811 -125.93 -15.34 -25.11
N THR A 812 -126.10 -16.54 -25.68
CA THR A 812 -125.16 -17.65 -25.51
C THR A 812 -123.78 -17.35 -26.10
N ASN A 813 -123.70 -16.65 -27.24
CA ASN A 813 -122.43 -16.24 -27.81
C ASN A 813 -121.77 -15.12 -27.00
N GLU A 814 -122.55 -14.16 -26.50
CA GLU A 814 -122.07 -13.07 -25.66
C GLU A 814 -121.52 -13.60 -24.31
N PHE A 815 -122.30 -14.44 -23.61
CA PHE A 815 -121.83 -15.16 -22.42
C PHE A 815 -120.55 -15.96 -22.67
N ASN A 816 -120.48 -16.74 -23.76
CA ASN A 816 -119.27 -17.52 -24.08
C ASN A 816 -118.05 -16.62 -24.35
N THR A 817 -118.24 -15.45 -24.97
CA THR A 817 -117.17 -14.47 -25.19
C THR A 817 -116.69 -13.87 -23.86
N ILE A 818 -117.58 -13.39 -23.00
CA ILE A 818 -117.25 -12.76 -21.72
C ILE A 818 -116.63 -13.80 -20.76
N ASN A 819 -117.15 -15.03 -20.73
CA ASN A 819 -116.57 -16.13 -19.96
C ASN A 819 -115.13 -16.48 -20.43
N GLY A 820 -114.87 -16.46 -21.74
CA GLY A 820 -113.52 -16.64 -22.28
C GLY A 820 -112.56 -15.50 -21.92
N GLN A 821 -113.06 -14.27 -21.87
CA GLN A 821 -112.30 -13.10 -21.40
C GLN A 821 -111.97 -13.21 -19.90
N LEU A 822 -112.94 -13.57 -19.06
CA LEU A 822 -112.75 -13.74 -17.62
C LEU A 822 -111.71 -14.82 -17.31
N GLN A 823 -111.79 -15.99 -17.93
CA GLN A 823 -110.79 -17.06 -17.78
C GLN A 823 -109.39 -16.64 -18.23
N THR A 824 -109.29 -15.74 -19.22
CA THR A 824 -108.01 -15.16 -19.65
C THR A 824 -107.48 -14.17 -18.60
N ALA A 825 -108.34 -13.35 -18.00
CA ALA A 825 -107.98 -12.44 -16.93
C ALA A 825 -107.52 -13.19 -15.66
N GLU A 826 -108.23 -14.24 -15.24
CA GLU A 826 -107.84 -15.12 -14.11
C GLU A 826 -106.46 -15.78 -14.35
N SER A 827 -106.20 -16.25 -15.58
CA SER A 827 -104.91 -16.82 -15.97
C SER A 827 -103.78 -15.77 -15.94
N ASN A 828 -104.07 -14.54 -16.35
CA ASN A 828 -103.11 -13.43 -16.29
C ASN A 828 -102.84 -13.00 -14.84
N GLN A 829 -103.87 -12.93 -14.00
CA GLN A 829 -103.77 -12.65 -12.56
C GLN A 829 -102.87 -13.68 -11.84
N SER A 830 -103.08 -14.98 -12.08
CA SER A 830 -102.23 -16.04 -11.51
C SER A 830 -100.78 -15.94 -11.99
N THR A 831 -100.57 -15.50 -13.24
CA THR A 831 -99.23 -15.27 -13.80
C THR A 831 -98.55 -14.07 -13.14
N ALA A 832 -99.24 -12.93 -13.02
CA ALA A 832 -98.75 -11.71 -12.39
C ALA A 832 -98.44 -11.92 -10.90
N GLN A 833 -99.29 -12.65 -10.17
CA GLN A 833 -99.05 -13.01 -8.77
C GLN A 833 -97.77 -13.86 -8.61
N THR A 834 -97.48 -14.73 -9.58
CA THR A 834 -96.24 -15.54 -9.58
C THR A 834 -95.01 -14.67 -9.87
N ALA A 835 -95.13 -13.68 -10.77
CA ALA A 835 -94.08 -12.71 -11.03
C ALA A 835 -93.80 -11.83 -9.79
N TYR A 836 -94.83 -11.25 -9.16
CA TYR A 836 -94.75 -10.49 -7.92
C TYR A 836 -94.04 -11.27 -6.81
N ASN A 837 -94.48 -12.50 -6.52
CA ASN A 837 -93.86 -13.35 -5.49
C ASN A 837 -92.38 -13.66 -5.78
N THR A 838 -91.99 -13.68 -7.06
CA THR A 838 -90.60 -13.91 -7.48
C THR A 838 -89.76 -12.64 -7.33
N ALA A 839 -90.33 -11.48 -7.66
CA ALA A 839 -89.68 -10.18 -7.51
C ALA A 839 -89.46 -9.82 -6.03
N ASP A 840 -90.46 -10.04 -5.17
CA ASP A 840 -90.40 -9.87 -3.70
C ASP A 840 -89.26 -10.69 -3.06
N GLY A 841 -89.16 -11.97 -3.43
CA GLY A 841 -88.08 -12.85 -2.97
C GLY A 841 -86.70 -12.40 -3.45
N ASN A 842 -86.59 -11.92 -4.69
CA ASN A 842 -85.32 -11.43 -5.25
C ASN A 842 -84.89 -10.09 -4.62
N LEU A 843 -85.82 -9.15 -4.41
CA LEU A 843 -85.58 -7.88 -3.71
C LEU A 843 -85.16 -8.13 -2.25
N THR A 844 -85.87 -9.03 -1.56
CA THR A 844 -85.50 -9.47 -0.21
C THR A 844 -84.10 -10.08 -0.17
N ALA A 845 -83.71 -10.88 -1.16
CA ALA A 845 -82.35 -11.41 -1.24
C ALA A 845 -81.29 -10.31 -1.45
N ALA A 846 -81.53 -9.34 -2.35
CA ALA A 846 -80.63 -8.22 -2.60
C ALA A 846 -80.43 -7.33 -1.36
N ILE A 847 -81.51 -7.02 -0.62
CA ILE A 847 -81.45 -6.22 0.62
C ILE A 847 -80.65 -6.95 1.71
N ASN A 848 -80.79 -8.27 1.82
CA ASN A 848 -79.97 -9.05 2.75
C ASN A 848 -78.48 -9.03 2.35
N ASN A 849 -78.16 -9.10 1.05
CA ASN A 849 -76.78 -9.02 0.55
C ASN A 849 -76.15 -7.64 0.81
N GLN A 850 -76.90 -6.56 0.54
CA GLN A 850 -76.50 -5.18 0.88
C GLN A 850 -76.17 -5.04 2.38
N SER A 851 -76.98 -5.65 3.26
CA SER A 851 -76.73 -5.63 4.71
C SER A 851 -75.46 -6.40 5.12
N THR A 852 -75.06 -7.43 4.37
CA THR A 852 -73.78 -8.14 4.56
C THR A 852 -72.62 -7.24 4.15
N GLN A 853 -72.58 -6.72 2.93
CA GLN A 853 -71.43 -5.92 2.45
C GLN A 853 -71.23 -4.64 3.28
N VAL A 854 -72.30 -4.00 3.76
CA VAL A 854 -72.18 -2.85 4.68
C VAL A 854 -71.55 -3.24 6.03
N SER A 855 -71.75 -4.49 6.48
CA SER A 855 -71.11 -5.02 7.69
C SER A 855 -69.63 -5.36 7.46
N GLU A 856 -69.29 -5.91 6.29
CA GLU A 856 -67.93 -6.28 5.89
C GLU A 856 -67.07 -5.02 5.64
N GLN A 857 -67.60 -4.02 4.93
CA GLN A 857 -67.02 -2.67 4.83
C GLN A 857 -66.76 -2.02 6.20
N THR A 858 -67.68 -2.18 7.16
CA THR A 858 -67.51 -1.65 8.53
C THR A 858 -66.36 -2.34 9.28
N ALA A 859 -66.14 -3.64 9.04
CA ALA A 859 -65.00 -4.37 9.58
C ALA A 859 -63.68 -3.91 8.94
N ALA A 860 -63.60 -3.86 7.60
CA ALA A 860 -62.43 -3.39 6.87
C ALA A 860 -62.04 -1.95 7.25
N GLN A 861 -63.04 -1.05 7.41
CA GLN A 861 -62.81 0.32 7.87
C GLN A 861 -62.23 0.37 9.30
N THR A 862 -62.61 -0.58 10.16
CA THR A 862 -62.07 -0.68 11.53
C THR A 862 -60.60 -1.15 11.51
N GLU A 863 -60.27 -2.14 10.68
CA GLU A 863 -58.90 -2.62 10.53
C GLU A 863 -57.97 -1.59 9.89
N PHE A 864 -58.42 -0.91 8.82
CA PHE A 864 -57.70 0.22 8.21
C PHE A 864 -57.28 1.28 9.25
N ASN A 865 -58.21 1.69 10.13
CA ASN A 865 -57.91 2.67 11.18
C ASN A 865 -56.88 2.17 12.21
N ALA A 866 -56.88 0.85 12.49
CA ALA A 866 -55.86 0.23 13.34
C ALA A 866 -54.48 0.21 12.66
N LYS A 867 -54.41 -0.17 11.38
CA LYS A 867 -53.14 -0.17 10.61
C LYS A 867 -52.59 1.24 10.39
N GLN A 868 -53.44 2.23 10.12
CA GLN A 868 -53.08 3.66 10.08
C GLN A 868 -52.42 4.11 11.40
N THR A 869 -52.96 3.67 12.54
CA THR A 869 -52.41 3.98 13.86
C THR A 869 -51.07 3.29 14.10
N ALA A 870 -50.93 2.02 13.68
CA ALA A 870 -49.67 1.28 13.78
C ALA A 870 -48.54 1.94 12.95
N LEU A 871 -48.84 2.34 11.71
CA LEU A 871 -47.91 3.06 10.84
C LEU A 871 -47.45 4.40 11.47
N ASN A 872 -48.38 5.19 12.03
CA ASN A 872 -48.03 6.45 12.70
C ASN A 872 -47.12 6.23 13.94
N ASN A 873 -47.33 5.14 14.68
CA ASN A 873 -46.47 4.78 15.81
C ASN A 873 -45.07 4.35 15.32
N ALA A 874 -44.97 3.58 14.23
CA ALA A 874 -43.69 3.17 13.65
C ALA A 874 -42.90 4.37 13.09
N ASN A 875 -43.56 5.30 12.40
CA ASN A 875 -42.96 6.57 11.95
C ASN A 875 -42.37 7.39 13.12
N THR A 876 -43.06 7.40 14.26
CA THR A 876 -42.55 8.03 15.50
C THR A 876 -41.31 7.28 16.01
N ALA A 877 -41.36 5.94 16.09
CA ALA A 877 -40.24 5.13 16.57
C ALA A 877 -38.96 5.30 15.73
N VAL A 878 -39.06 5.39 14.40
CA VAL A 878 -37.92 5.72 13.51
C VAL A 878 -37.34 7.09 13.83
N THR A 879 -38.19 8.08 14.11
CA THR A 879 -37.75 9.45 14.45
C THR A 879 -37.05 9.51 15.82
N ASP A 880 -37.58 8.79 16.81
CA ASP A 880 -36.99 8.68 18.14
C ASP A 880 -35.65 7.92 18.10
N ALA A 881 -35.57 6.82 17.35
CA ALA A 881 -34.36 6.02 17.19
C ALA A 881 -33.25 6.77 16.43
N GLN A 882 -33.57 7.47 15.34
CA GLN A 882 -32.62 8.34 14.63
C GLN A 882 -32.06 9.45 15.55
N SER A 883 -32.91 9.99 16.45
CA SER A 883 -32.49 11.01 17.41
C SER A 883 -31.58 10.44 18.50
N ALA A 884 -31.79 9.19 18.91
CA ALA A 884 -30.91 8.46 19.83
C ALA A 884 -29.56 8.12 19.18
N LEU A 885 -29.58 7.61 17.94
CA LEU A 885 -28.39 7.34 17.14
C LEU A 885 -27.48 8.57 17.05
N SER A 886 -28.01 9.71 16.59
CA SER A 886 -27.18 10.93 16.46
C SER A 886 -26.81 11.60 17.78
N THR A 887 -27.41 11.18 18.90
CA THR A 887 -26.88 11.50 20.24
C THR A 887 -25.66 10.63 20.57
N ALA A 888 -25.69 9.34 20.22
CA ALA A 888 -24.56 8.43 20.41
C ALA A 888 -23.39 8.71 19.44
N GLU A 889 -23.65 9.10 18.19
CA GLU A 889 -22.62 9.58 17.24
C GLU A 889 -21.87 10.80 17.79
N SER A 890 -22.59 11.75 18.42
CA SER A 890 -21.97 12.87 19.13
C SER A 890 -21.14 12.40 20.32
N ALA A 891 -21.63 11.45 21.11
CA ALA A 891 -20.89 10.93 22.27
C ALA A 891 -19.60 10.18 21.87
N VAL A 892 -19.60 9.45 20.74
CA VAL A 892 -18.38 8.86 20.17
C VAL A 892 -17.40 9.96 19.75
N THR A 893 -17.89 11.03 19.13
CA THR A 893 -17.05 12.17 18.73
C THR A 893 -16.42 12.88 19.94
N ASP A 894 -17.22 13.14 20.98
CA ASP A 894 -16.76 13.76 22.22
C ASP A 894 -15.74 12.86 22.96
N ALA A 895 -15.95 11.54 22.97
CA ALA A 895 -15.03 10.58 23.59
C ALA A 895 -13.73 10.38 22.78
N GLN A 896 -13.78 10.43 21.44
CA GLN A 896 -12.59 10.38 20.59
C GLN A 896 -11.70 11.60 20.85
N ASN A 897 -12.26 12.81 20.78
CA ASN A 897 -11.52 14.05 21.08
C ASN A 897 -10.87 14.03 22.48
N ALA A 898 -11.51 13.38 23.46
CA ALA A 898 -10.98 13.23 24.81
C ALA A 898 -9.86 12.17 24.89
N TYR A 899 -9.98 11.06 24.15
CA TYR A 899 -8.90 10.09 23.99
C TYR A 899 -7.68 10.70 23.30
N ASP A 900 -7.86 11.38 22.17
CA ASP A 900 -6.78 12.00 21.39
C ASP A 900 -5.99 13.02 22.24
N ALA A 901 -6.69 13.81 23.06
CA ALA A 901 -6.07 14.76 23.98
C ALA A 901 -5.29 14.07 25.12
N ALA A 902 -5.78 12.95 25.65
CA ALA A 902 -5.07 12.16 26.67
C ALA A 902 -3.90 11.36 26.08
N GLU A 903 -4.00 10.95 24.81
CA GLU A 903 -2.93 10.34 24.02
C GLU A 903 -1.75 11.31 23.85
N ILE A 904 -2.01 12.52 23.34
CA ILE A 904 -1.02 13.60 23.26
C ILE A 904 -0.43 13.91 24.63
N ALA A 905 -1.25 14.02 25.68
CA ALA A 905 -0.76 14.32 27.02
C ALA A 905 0.17 13.22 27.58
N SER A 906 -0.07 11.95 27.23
CA SER A 906 0.78 10.82 27.62
C SER A 906 2.09 10.80 26.83
N GLU A 907 2.06 11.09 25.53
CA GLU A 907 3.26 11.15 24.67
C GLU A 907 4.17 12.33 25.08
N VAL A 908 3.59 13.51 25.32
CA VAL A 908 4.29 14.69 25.84
C VAL A 908 4.91 14.43 27.23
N ALA A 909 4.18 13.76 28.12
CA ALA A 909 4.70 13.43 29.45
C ALA A 909 5.86 12.41 29.39
N ASN A 910 5.78 11.40 28.52
CA ASN A 910 6.88 10.47 28.27
C ASN A 910 8.12 11.18 27.71
N ALA A 911 7.94 12.06 26.72
CA ALA A 911 9.02 12.85 26.12
C ALA A 911 9.70 13.77 27.16
N TYR A 912 8.93 14.46 27.98
CA TYR A 912 9.43 15.32 29.06
C TYR A 912 10.23 14.54 30.11
N GLU A 913 9.73 13.37 30.56
CA GLU A 913 10.43 12.52 31.54
C GLU A 913 11.75 11.97 30.98
N TRP A 914 11.78 11.57 29.70
CA TRP A 914 13.00 11.13 29.00
C TRP A 914 14.04 12.25 28.84
N ILE A 915 13.64 13.46 28.45
CA ILE A 915 14.57 14.59 28.33
C ILE A 915 15.22 14.91 29.69
N ASN A 916 14.43 14.98 30.77
CA ASN A 916 14.94 15.32 32.09
C ASN A 916 15.92 14.26 32.63
N ASN A 917 15.67 12.97 32.37
CA ASN A 917 16.62 11.90 32.71
C ASN A 917 17.98 12.08 32.01
N ILE A 918 17.99 12.60 30.77
CA ILE A 918 19.23 12.92 30.04
C ILE A 918 19.86 14.22 30.59
N GLU A 919 19.07 15.21 31.00
CA GLU A 919 19.59 16.45 31.62
C GLU A 919 20.32 16.17 32.93
N ASP A 920 19.74 15.37 33.84
CA ASP A 920 20.38 14.95 35.09
C ASP A 920 21.73 14.25 34.82
N PHE A 921 21.77 13.29 33.89
CA PHE A 921 23.02 12.61 33.50
C PHE A 921 24.07 13.56 32.90
N VAL A 922 23.67 14.45 32.00
CA VAL A 922 24.60 15.42 31.36
C VAL A 922 25.12 16.44 32.37
N ALA A 923 24.32 16.84 33.36
CA ALA A 923 24.75 17.70 34.46
C ALA A 923 25.84 17.01 35.32
N ASP A 924 25.55 15.81 35.83
CA ASP A 924 26.49 15.05 36.66
C ASP A 924 27.79 14.71 35.89
N TYR A 925 27.70 14.39 34.59
CA TYR A 925 28.87 14.10 33.75
C TYR A 925 29.73 15.35 33.53
N THR A 926 29.08 16.50 33.37
CA THR A 926 29.76 17.79 33.26
C THR A 926 30.45 18.17 34.56
N GLU A 927 29.90 17.83 35.73
CA GLU A 927 30.55 18.06 37.03
C GLU A 927 31.84 17.21 37.17
N LEU A 928 31.77 15.91 36.86
CA LEU A 928 32.92 14.99 36.84
C LEU A 928 34.09 15.46 35.94
N LEU A 929 33.76 16.09 34.81
CA LEU A 929 34.72 16.61 33.83
C LEU A 929 35.19 18.06 34.09
N SER A 930 34.44 18.87 34.83
CA SER A 930 34.74 20.30 35.03
C SER A 930 35.37 20.62 36.38
N GLY A 931 35.11 19.83 37.42
CA GLY A 931 35.93 19.75 38.64
C GLY A 931 35.80 20.90 39.64
N GLU A 932 34.84 20.80 40.57
CA GLU A 932 34.81 21.60 41.82
C GLU A 932 35.11 20.78 43.10
N GLU A 933 35.26 19.44 42.99
CA GLU A 933 35.53 18.50 44.10
C GLU A 933 37.02 18.10 44.21
N SER A 934 37.40 17.18 45.11
CA SER A 934 38.81 16.70 45.24
C SER A 934 39.15 15.43 44.47
N ASP A 935 38.12 14.72 44.02
CA ASP A 935 38.20 13.34 43.51
C ASP A 935 37.73 13.32 42.04
N ASP A 936 38.18 14.32 41.26
CA ASP A 936 37.76 14.63 39.89
C ASP A 936 38.85 14.30 38.84
N LEU A 937 38.52 14.48 37.56
CA LEU A 937 39.47 14.18 36.48
C LEU A 937 40.50 15.29 36.22
N ASN A 938 40.19 16.54 36.57
CA ASN A 938 41.09 17.70 36.38
C ASN A 938 42.24 17.75 37.41
N SER A 939 42.13 17.02 38.52
CA SER A 939 43.15 16.90 39.56
C SER A 939 44.09 15.70 39.38
N ILE A 940 43.90 14.87 38.35
CA ILE A 940 44.60 13.58 38.16
C ILE A 940 46.14 13.71 38.02
N GLU A 941 46.68 14.86 37.60
CA GLU A 941 48.12 15.16 37.60
C GLU A 941 48.74 15.08 39.02
N GLY A 942 47.98 15.49 40.04
CA GLY A 942 48.43 15.54 41.44
C GLY A 942 48.17 14.28 42.26
N MET A 943 47.35 13.35 41.75
CA MET A 943 46.89 12.17 42.48
C MET A 943 47.95 11.07 42.63
N GLY A 944 48.00 10.47 43.82
CA GLY A 944 48.72 9.22 44.07
C GLY A 944 48.01 7.99 43.50
N VAL A 945 48.73 6.86 43.44
CA VAL A 945 48.27 5.60 42.81
C VAL A 945 46.90 5.10 43.31
N THR A 946 46.58 5.29 44.60
CA THR A 946 45.26 4.91 45.15
C THR A 946 44.17 5.87 44.68
N GLU A 947 44.41 7.18 44.73
CA GLU A 947 43.46 8.22 44.35
C GLU A 947 43.10 8.10 42.86
N ARG A 948 44.10 7.86 41.99
CA ARG A 948 43.87 7.55 40.56
C ARG A 948 43.05 6.26 40.34
N SER A 949 43.15 5.27 41.23
CA SER A 949 42.42 4.00 41.14
C SER A 949 40.98 4.10 41.63
N ASP A 950 40.71 4.95 42.64
CA ASP A 950 39.38 5.20 43.15
C ASP A 950 38.59 6.07 42.14
N LEU A 951 39.22 7.09 41.54
CA LEU A 951 38.68 7.89 40.43
C LEU A 951 38.27 7.04 39.22
N LEU A 952 39.15 6.14 38.75
CA LEU A 952 38.82 5.21 37.65
C LEU A 952 37.61 4.32 37.98
N SER A 953 37.44 3.96 39.25
CA SER A 953 36.29 3.17 39.70
C SER A 953 34.99 4.00 39.71
N ALA A 954 35.09 5.32 39.97
CA ALA A 954 33.96 6.25 39.87
C ALA A 954 33.50 6.42 38.41
N ILE A 955 34.43 6.59 37.46
CA ILE A 955 34.13 6.71 36.02
C ILE A 955 33.35 5.47 35.53
N LEU A 956 33.78 4.25 35.89
CA LEU A 956 33.02 3.03 35.52
C LEU A 956 31.62 3.00 36.13
N SER A 957 31.46 3.42 37.39
CA SER A 957 30.13 3.48 38.03
C SER A 957 29.20 4.54 37.44
N PHE A 958 29.73 5.44 36.61
CA PHE A 958 28.97 6.48 35.92
C PHE A 958 28.29 5.94 34.64
N GLU A 959 28.92 4.99 33.95
CA GLU A 959 28.34 4.32 32.76
C GLU A 959 27.11 3.47 33.13
N ASP A 960 27.18 2.74 34.24
CA ASP A 960 26.09 1.96 34.86
C ASP A 960 24.85 2.82 35.22
N GLY A 961 25.01 4.15 35.34
CA GLY A 961 23.95 5.10 35.70
C GLY A 961 23.25 5.78 34.52
N ALA A 962 23.73 5.61 33.29
CA ALA A 962 23.26 6.37 32.15
C ALA A 962 21.87 5.93 31.64
N PRO A 963 20.94 6.85 31.31
CA PRO A 963 19.68 6.50 30.66
C PRO A 963 19.95 5.94 29.24
N ARG A 964 19.71 4.65 29.04
CA ARG A 964 19.80 3.96 27.74
C ARG A 964 18.41 3.58 27.20
N GLU A 965 17.37 4.35 27.56
CA GLU A 965 16.00 4.14 27.09
C GLU A 965 15.78 4.69 25.68
N ALA A 966 15.00 3.97 24.87
CA ALA A 966 14.70 4.37 23.49
C ALA A 966 13.87 5.67 23.43
N VAL A 967 14.03 6.42 22.34
CA VAL A 967 13.30 7.67 22.09
C VAL A 967 11.79 7.44 22.26
N PRO A 968 11.09 8.25 23.07
CA PRO A 968 9.64 8.16 23.20
C PRO A 968 8.94 8.39 21.87
N SER A 969 8.05 7.48 21.49
CA SER A 969 7.19 7.65 20.31
C SER A 969 6.26 8.85 20.52
N VAL A 970 6.28 9.75 19.54
CA VAL A 970 5.41 10.92 19.41
C VAL A 970 4.74 10.82 18.04
N ASP A 971 3.78 9.89 17.92
CA ASP A 971 3.21 9.46 16.64
C ASP A 971 2.00 10.31 16.20
N ASN A 972 1.44 11.15 17.08
CA ASN A 972 0.27 11.97 16.77
C ASN A 972 0.60 13.17 15.87
N ALA A 973 -0.15 13.34 14.78
CA ALA A 973 0.10 14.35 13.75
C ALA A 973 -0.03 15.84 14.19
N ASP A 974 -0.63 16.13 15.35
CA ASP A 974 -0.63 17.49 15.94
C ASP A 974 0.68 17.81 16.69
N LEU A 975 1.53 16.81 16.98
CA LEU A 975 2.92 17.03 17.37
C LEU A 975 3.73 17.41 16.12
N ASP A 976 3.91 18.72 15.93
CA ASP A 976 4.77 19.35 14.92
C ASP A 976 6.04 18.52 14.68
N ALA A 977 6.30 18.12 13.43
CA ALA A 977 7.45 17.29 13.06
C ALA A 977 8.78 17.85 13.59
N THR A 978 8.91 19.17 13.78
CA THR A 978 10.10 19.77 14.39
C THR A 978 10.38 19.35 15.83
N LEU A 979 9.39 18.88 16.59
CA LEU A 979 9.60 18.30 17.92
C LEU A 979 10.12 16.86 17.83
N ALA A 980 9.58 16.03 16.92
CA ALA A 980 10.12 14.70 16.65
C ALA A 980 11.56 14.79 16.10
N ASP A 981 11.82 15.71 15.18
CA ASP A 981 13.17 16.03 14.68
C ASP A 981 14.10 16.47 15.82
N LEU A 982 13.63 17.24 16.80
CA LEU A 982 14.42 17.68 17.96
C LEU A 982 14.70 16.53 18.96
N LEU A 983 13.73 15.64 19.20
CA LEU A 983 13.91 14.46 20.03
C LEU A 983 14.90 13.47 19.40
N GLU A 984 14.81 13.23 18.09
CA GLU A 984 15.78 12.38 17.38
C GLU A 984 17.15 13.06 17.24
N ALA A 985 17.21 14.38 17.05
CA ALA A 985 18.48 15.11 17.08
C ALA A 985 19.14 15.06 18.47
N LEU A 986 18.35 15.14 19.55
CA LEU A 986 18.82 14.95 20.92
C LEU A 986 19.31 13.51 21.14
N ASN A 987 18.53 12.51 20.74
CA ASN A 987 18.90 11.09 20.80
C ASN A 987 20.21 10.78 20.06
N THR A 988 20.31 11.26 18.82
CA THR A 988 21.50 11.12 17.97
C THR A 988 22.68 11.85 18.61
N SER A 989 22.51 13.07 19.14
CA SER A 989 23.60 13.79 19.81
C SER A 989 24.04 13.10 21.10
N TYR A 990 23.10 12.57 21.87
CA TYR A 990 23.34 11.90 23.15
C TYR A 990 23.99 10.52 22.96
N THR A 991 23.49 9.70 22.04
CA THR A 991 24.08 8.37 21.74
C THR A 991 25.52 8.50 21.27
N ASN A 992 25.83 9.46 20.39
CA ASN A 992 27.19 9.64 19.87
C ASN A 992 28.17 10.33 20.86
N ASN A 993 27.70 10.92 21.98
CA ASN A 993 28.55 11.75 22.86
C ASN A 993 28.22 11.66 24.36
N GLY A 994 27.45 10.65 24.78
CA GLY A 994 26.95 10.49 26.15
C GLY A 994 27.57 9.25 26.81
N PRO A 995 26.82 8.16 27.02
CA PRO A 995 27.26 7.01 27.81
C PRO A 995 28.52 6.34 27.24
N ASP A 996 28.57 6.14 25.93
CA ASP A 996 29.64 5.39 25.28
C ASP A 996 30.96 6.20 25.17
N THR A 997 30.96 7.47 25.59
CA THR A 997 32.21 8.23 25.81
C THR A 997 32.79 8.03 27.21
N VAL A 998 32.04 7.43 28.14
CA VAL A 998 32.50 7.14 29.52
C VAL A 998 33.38 5.90 29.53
N TYR A 999 32.90 4.80 28.93
CA TYR A 999 33.59 3.51 28.78
C TYR A 999 33.16 2.80 27.49
N ASP A 1000 34.08 2.09 26.86
CA ASP A 1000 33.84 1.11 25.79
C ASP A 1000 34.73 -0.14 26.04
N ASP A 1001 34.32 -1.30 25.52
CA ASP A 1001 35.00 -2.61 25.66
C ASP A 1001 35.74 -3.03 24.37
N ASP A 1002 35.87 -2.12 23.38
CA ASP A 1002 36.50 -2.40 22.07
C ASP A 1002 38.05 -2.49 22.11
N ALA A 1003 38.65 -2.05 23.22
CA ALA A 1003 40.09 -2.05 23.52
C ALA A 1003 40.94 -1.19 22.56
N THR A 1004 40.34 -0.15 21.97
CA THR A 1004 41.02 0.98 21.35
C THR A 1004 40.90 2.20 22.27
N LEU A 1005 41.88 3.10 22.28
CA LEU A 1005 41.87 4.27 23.17
C LEU A 1005 40.79 5.28 22.72
N ASN A 1006 39.54 5.05 23.12
CA ASN A 1006 38.37 5.77 22.60
C ASN A 1006 37.53 6.41 23.72
N SER A 1007 37.47 5.82 24.91
CA SER A 1007 36.60 6.27 26.00
C SER A 1007 37.35 6.97 27.14
N LEU A 1008 36.64 7.78 27.94
CA LEU A 1008 37.20 8.59 29.02
C LEU A 1008 37.97 7.74 30.04
N TYR A 1009 37.39 6.60 30.43
CA TYR A 1009 38.05 5.63 31.31
C TYR A 1009 39.39 5.16 30.74
N GLU A 1010 39.48 4.90 29.44
CA GLU A 1010 40.69 4.38 28.80
C GLU A 1010 41.78 5.45 28.67
N TYR A 1011 41.43 6.70 28.34
CA TYR A 1011 42.39 7.82 28.37
C TYR A 1011 42.94 8.05 29.79
N ALA A 1012 42.08 7.98 30.81
CA ALA A 1012 42.50 8.07 32.21
C ALA A 1012 43.34 6.84 32.65
N TYR A 1013 43.02 5.64 32.14
CA TYR A 1013 43.76 4.41 32.38
C TYR A 1013 45.15 4.43 31.73
N ASP A 1014 45.27 4.86 30.46
CA ASP A 1014 46.56 4.96 29.79
C ASP A 1014 47.46 5.93 30.55
N TYR A 1015 47.00 7.16 30.83
CA TYR A 1015 47.73 8.12 31.67
C TYR A 1015 48.18 7.51 33.00
N SER A 1016 47.28 6.87 33.75
CA SER A 1016 47.63 6.23 35.02
C SER A 1016 48.66 5.10 34.86
N SER A 1017 48.61 4.37 33.74
CA SER A 1017 49.56 3.31 33.39
C SER A 1017 50.95 3.84 32.99
N LYS A 1018 51.01 4.94 32.20
CA LYS A 1018 52.25 5.65 31.87
C LYS A 1018 52.89 6.23 33.13
N GLN A 1019 52.08 6.82 34.00
CA GLN A 1019 52.56 7.37 35.27
C GLN A 1019 53.13 6.28 36.18
N LEU A 1020 52.56 5.07 36.18
CA LEU A 1020 53.13 3.91 36.87
C LEU A 1020 54.42 3.37 36.21
N ALA A 1021 54.57 3.50 34.89
CA ALA A 1021 55.83 3.21 34.20
C ALA A 1021 56.92 4.21 34.61
N LEU A 1022 56.64 5.51 34.55
CA LEU A 1022 57.53 6.59 34.97
C LEU A 1022 57.95 6.48 36.44
N GLU A 1023 57.01 6.18 37.34
CA GLU A 1023 57.29 5.92 38.77
C GLU A 1023 58.27 4.74 38.95
N SER A 1024 58.22 3.74 38.07
CA SER A 1024 59.06 2.54 38.08
C SER A 1024 60.44 2.78 37.45
N SER A 1025 60.51 3.36 36.25
CA SER A 1025 61.76 3.68 35.56
C SER A 1025 62.59 4.71 36.33
N SER A 1026 61.94 5.72 36.91
CA SER A 1026 62.59 6.68 37.84
C SER A 1026 63.21 5.99 39.05
N ALA A 1027 62.56 4.99 39.64
CA ALA A 1027 63.11 4.22 40.74
C ALA A 1027 64.31 3.35 40.31
N ASN A 1028 64.24 2.74 39.12
CA ASN A 1028 65.33 1.95 38.54
C ASN A 1028 66.54 2.82 38.17
N LEU A 1029 66.31 4.03 37.64
CA LEU A 1029 67.33 5.03 37.37
C LEU A 1029 67.99 5.52 38.65
N ALA A 1030 67.21 5.84 39.69
CA ALA A 1030 67.74 6.27 40.99
C ALA A 1030 68.66 5.21 41.62
N GLN A 1031 68.29 3.92 41.54
CA GLN A 1031 69.14 2.82 41.99
C GLN A 1031 70.41 2.69 41.12
N THR A 1032 70.29 2.70 39.79
CA THR A 1032 71.44 2.59 38.88
C THR A 1032 72.43 3.75 39.03
N THR A 1033 71.91 4.96 39.26
CA THR A 1033 72.70 6.16 39.55
C THR A 1033 73.49 6.00 40.85
N ALA A 1034 72.90 5.40 41.89
CA ALA A 1034 73.60 5.10 43.14
C ALA A 1034 74.74 4.09 42.92
N ASP A 1035 74.48 3.00 42.20
CA ASP A 1035 75.46 1.96 41.88
C ASP A 1035 76.66 2.52 41.08
N ILE A 1036 76.39 3.40 40.10
CA ILE A 1036 77.43 4.05 39.28
C ILE A 1036 78.27 5.03 40.11
N ASN A 1037 77.66 5.75 41.06
CA ASN A 1037 78.41 6.60 41.98
C ASN A 1037 79.27 5.79 42.96
N GLU A 1038 78.83 4.59 43.40
CA GLU A 1038 79.66 3.67 44.18
C GLU A 1038 80.86 3.14 43.37
N VAL A 1039 80.66 2.75 42.11
CA VAL A 1039 81.75 2.28 41.22
C VAL A 1039 82.77 3.39 40.94
N ASN A 1040 82.32 4.59 40.59
CA ASN A 1040 83.23 5.73 40.34
C ASN A 1040 84.06 6.10 41.60
N TYR A 1041 83.46 5.99 42.79
CA TYR A 1041 84.17 6.22 44.05
C TYR A 1041 85.23 5.14 44.35
N ILE A 1042 85.04 3.92 43.85
CA ILE A 1042 86.02 2.83 43.97
C ILE A 1042 87.18 3.02 42.97
N GLU A 1043 86.91 3.31 41.69
CA GLU A 1043 87.97 3.51 40.69
C GLU A 1043 88.84 4.74 41.00
N PHE A 1044 88.27 5.83 41.54
CA PHE A 1044 89.04 7.01 41.95
C PHE A 1044 89.96 6.76 43.17
N MET A 1045 89.84 5.61 43.83
CA MET A 1045 90.67 5.20 44.98
C MET A 1045 91.76 4.17 44.62
N ASP A 1046 91.68 3.46 43.48
CA ASP A 1046 92.74 2.54 43.01
C ASP A 1046 93.81 3.27 42.18
N ASP A 1047 94.33 4.39 42.71
CA ASP A 1047 95.40 5.16 42.09
C ASP A 1047 96.71 4.36 42.17
N ASN A 1048 97.04 3.68 41.07
CA ASN A 1048 97.88 2.48 41.02
C ASN A 1048 99.40 2.77 41.16
N ILE A 1049 99.81 3.38 42.28
CA ILE A 1049 101.19 3.77 42.59
C ILE A 1049 101.97 2.56 43.14
N ALA A 1050 102.40 1.69 42.22
CA ALA A 1050 103.21 0.52 42.53
C ALA A 1050 104.57 0.89 43.18
N GLY A 1051 104.72 0.71 44.50
CA GLY A 1051 106.03 0.89 45.15
C GLY A 1051 106.14 0.82 46.68
N GLN A 1052 105.05 0.77 47.45
CA GLN A 1052 105.13 0.83 48.93
C GLN A 1052 104.90 -0.54 49.60
N THR A 1053 105.95 -1.07 50.24
CA THR A 1053 105.90 -2.33 50.98
C THR A 1053 105.68 -2.08 52.46
N GLY A 1054 104.48 -2.36 52.98
CA GLY A 1054 104.23 -2.38 54.43
C GLY A 1054 102.93 -1.77 54.93
N ASP A 1055 101.98 -1.41 54.05
CA ASP A 1055 100.65 -0.93 54.47
C ASP A 1055 99.69 -2.12 54.70
N PRO A 1056 99.15 -2.32 55.92
CA PRO A 1056 98.07 -3.25 56.18
C PRO A 1056 96.74 -2.51 55.96
N ASP A 1057 96.28 -2.49 54.71
CA ASP A 1057 95.06 -1.80 54.29
C ASP A 1057 93.86 -2.15 55.18
N LEU A 1058 93.40 -1.17 55.95
CA LEU A 1058 92.32 -1.34 56.92
C LEU A 1058 91.01 -1.61 56.19
N THR A 1059 90.23 -2.60 56.64
CA THR A 1059 88.91 -2.83 56.05
C THR A 1059 88.00 -1.62 56.22
N LEU A 1060 86.97 -1.49 55.38
CA LEU A 1060 86.01 -0.37 55.47
C LEU A 1060 85.38 -0.25 56.87
N SER A 1061 85.15 -1.38 57.55
CA SER A 1061 84.68 -1.43 58.94
C SER A 1061 85.72 -0.85 59.93
N GLU A 1062 86.99 -1.20 59.79
CA GLU A 1062 88.07 -0.68 60.64
C GLU A 1062 88.35 0.81 60.38
N ARG A 1063 88.27 1.26 59.11
CA ARG A 1063 88.32 2.69 58.76
C ARG A 1063 87.16 3.46 59.38
N ASN A 1064 85.93 2.96 59.30
CA ASN A 1064 84.76 3.58 59.92
C ASN A 1064 84.85 3.61 61.46
N ASN A 1065 85.38 2.55 62.09
CA ASN A 1065 85.66 2.53 63.53
C ASN A 1065 86.66 3.62 63.94
N ILE A 1066 87.74 3.84 63.18
CA ILE A 1066 88.71 4.91 63.46
C ILE A 1066 88.10 6.30 63.19
N ILE A 1067 87.34 6.47 62.11
CA ILE A 1067 86.64 7.73 61.80
C ILE A 1067 85.64 8.09 62.91
N ASN A 1068 84.87 7.12 63.41
CA ASN A 1068 83.93 7.35 64.50
C ASN A 1068 84.62 7.62 65.85
N TRP A 1069 85.76 6.98 66.12
CA TRP A 1069 86.61 7.28 67.28
C TRP A 1069 87.24 8.69 67.22
N ILE A 1070 87.63 9.15 66.02
CA ILE A 1070 88.06 10.54 65.79
C ILE A 1070 86.89 11.51 65.99
N ARG A 1071 85.69 11.16 65.50
CA ARG A 1071 84.44 11.94 65.65
C ARG A 1071 83.81 11.89 67.07
N GLY A 1072 84.41 11.15 68.01
CA GLY A 1072 84.04 11.20 69.44
C GLY A 1072 83.13 10.08 69.94
N GLN A 1073 82.96 8.98 69.20
CA GLN A 1073 82.34 7.76 69.73
C GLN A 1073 83.40 6.85 70.37
N GLU A 1074 83.13 6.29 71.55
CA GLU A 1074 84.02 5.31 72.17
C GLU A 1074 83.91 3.94 71.49
N ILE A 1075 85.05 3.39 71.07
CA ILE A 1075 85.15 2.14 70.29
C ILE A 1075 86.06 1.15 71.03
N ALA A 1076 85.53 -0.02 71.35
CA ALA A 1076 86.22 -1.03 72.15
C ALA A 1076 87.51 -1.53 71.47
N GLY A 1077 88.65 -1.35 72.14
CA GLY A 1077 89.98 -1.71 71.64
C GLY A 1077 90.82 -0.52 71.18
N LEU A 1078 90.19 0.62 70.88
CA LEU A 1078 90.89 1.89 70.72
C LEU A 1078 91.11 2.57 72.09
N ARG A 1079 91.85 3.68 72.09
CA ARG A 1079 92.28 4.35 73.33
C ARG A 1079 91.17 5.27 73.84
N ASN A 1080 90.66 5.01 75.04
CA ASN A 1080 89.63 5.86 75.67
C ASN A 1080 90.06 7.35 75.67
N ARG A 1081 89.16 8.22 75.23
CA ARG A 1081 89.32 9.67 75.10
C ARG A 1081 88.70 10.47 76.26
N THR A 1082 88.13 9.83 77.27
CA THR A 1082 87.63 10.52 78.47
C THR A 1082 88.72 10.71 79.54
N ILE A 1083 88.84 11.92 80.05
CA ILE A 1083 89.71 12.31 81.16
C ILE A 1083 89.06 13.42 81.97
N ASP A 1084 88.94 13.24 83.28
CA ASP A 1084 88.64 14.34 84.21
C ASP A 1084 89.94 15.14 84.39
N TYR A 1085 90.09 16.25 83.65
CA TYR A 1085 91.32 17.05 83.68
C TYR A 1085 91.22 18.21 84.70
N ASN A 1086 89.99 18.59 85.08
CA ASN A 1086 89.72 19.73 85.94
C ASN A 1086 89.57 19.34 87.45
N GLN A 1087 89.30 18.05 87.73
CA GLN A 1087 89.07 17.42 89.03
C GLN A 1087 87.74 17.77 89.73
N ASP A 1088 86.68 18.06 88.97
CA ASP A 1088 85.30 18.23 89.47
C ASP A 1088 84.53 16.90 89.64
N GLY A 1089 85.02 15.80 89.06
CA GLY A 1089 84.40 14.48 89.08
C GLY A 1089 83.65 14.10 87.80
N THR A 1090 83.56 15.01 86.83
CA THR A 1090 83.03 14.77 85.48
C THR A 1090 84.19 14.48 84.53
N GLN A 1091 84.04 13.50 83.63
CA GLN A 1091 85.08 13.22 82.63
C GLN A 1091 84.82 14.00 81.35
N GLU A 1092 85.82 14.73 80.86
CA GLU A 1092 85.76 15.47 79.60
C GLU A 1092 86.39 14.66 78.45
N VAL A 1093 85.99 14.93 77.20
CA VAL A 1093 86.60 14.31 76.01
C VAL A 1093 87.75 15.20 75.51
N TRP A 1094 88.91 14.61 75.22
CA TRP A 1094 90.09 15.30 74.67
C TRP A 1094 90.42 14.89 73.22
#